data_AF-A0A034V877-F1
#
_entry.id   AF-A0A034V877-F1
#
_cell.length_a   1.000
_cell.length_b   1.000
_cell.length_c   1.000
_cell.angle_alpha   90.00
_cell.angle_beta   90.00
_cell.angle_gamma   90.00
#
_symmetry.space_group_name_H-M   'P 1'
#
loop_
_entity.id
_entity.type
_entity.pdbx_description
1 polymer ?
#
loop_
_entity_poly.entity_id
_entity_poly.type
_entity_poly.pdbx_seq_one_letter_code
_entity_poly.pdbx_strand_id
1 'polypeptide(L)'
;VDEDREHFTDLDIELKLCGRILLDVWRLMRSEIALTSYTFENVMYHILHKRCPAHNHRALTEWFEVPYTRWIVIEYYVERVRGTLALLDQLDLIGRTSEMAKLIGIQFYEVLSRGSQFRVESMMLRIAKPRNLVPLSPSVQQRAHMRAPEYLPLILEPQSRFYADPIIVLDFQSLYPSMIIAYNYCFSTCLGRVEHLGHSAPFEFGASQLRVSPTLLRRLIDDDLITISPCGAVFVKSSVREGILPRMLSEILNTRQMVKQSMKLDKSNSALQRILHSRQLGLKLMANVTYGYTAANFSGRMPAVEVGDSVVAKGRETLERAIRMVESNEKWRVRVVYGDTDSMFVQVPGRNREQAFKIGEEIAAAVTKDNPQPVKLKLEKVYQPCILQTKKRYVGYMYETADQAEPVYEAKGIETVRRDGCPAVAKMLEKVLRILFETTDVSKIKQYVCRQFSKLLAGRANLQDLIFAKEFRGLNGYKPTACVPALELTRRWLQTDPRRIPRCGERVPFIIVNGPPGVPLIRLVRSPHEVLADEGLKINAIYYITKAIIPPLNRCLLLIGADVNEWFASLPRKLLIVPPVSTANKLAFNVEQANQAKKSTISQYFSATNCIANCGRQTKQGICTECERQPQRTFIILHQKMAKIERGYQLVQQICQACCGRVGEMKCSSLDCPVLYVNEVKRRDLQQVEHIRKLLAERF
;
A
#
# COMPACT_ATOMS: atom_id res chain seq x y z
N VAL A 1 9.29 -12.06 -18.44
CA VAL A 1 9.48 -10.90 -17.54
C VAL A 1 10.19 -11.31 -16.23
N ASP A 2 10.73 -12.53 -16.11
CA ASP A 2 11.40 -13.00 -14.89
C ASP A 2 12.78 -13.65 -15.17
N GLU A 3 13.44 -13.34 -16.29
CA GLU A 3 14.88 -13.60 -16.45
C GLU A 3 15.73 -12.57 -15.65
N ASP A 4 15.14 -11.45 -15.24
CA ASP A 4 15.84 -10.40 -14.48
C ASP A 4 15.91 -10.67 -12.97
N ARG A 5 15.36 -11.79 -12.46
CA ARG A 5 15.42 -12.11 -11.02
C ARG A 5 16.67 -12.88 -10.60
N GLU A 6 17.37 -13.52 -11.54
CA GLU A 6 18.65 -14.19 -11.24
C GLU A 6 19.85 -13.24 -11.29
N HIS A 7 19.66 -11.97 -11.65
CA HIS A 7 20.69 -10.92 -11.59
C HIS A 7 20.52 -9.89 -10.45
N PHE A 8 19.65 -10.14 -9.45
CA PHE A 8 19.62 -9.33 -8.22
C PHE A 8 20.67 -9.76 -7.18
N THR A 9 21.88 -10.12 -7.62
CA THR A 9 23.01 -10.47 -6.73
C THR A 9 24.10 -9.40 -6.68
N ASP A 10 23.88 -8.21 -7.24
CA ASP A 10 24.84 -7.12 -7.08
C ASP A 10 24.52 -6.31 -5.81
N LEU A 11 25.21 -6.69 -4.71
CA LEU A 11 25.34 -6.05 -3.38
C LEU A 11 24.44 -6.54 -2.23
N ASP A 12 24.11 -7.82 -2.19
CA ASP A 12 23.79 -8.52 -0.93
C ASP A 12 24.89 -9.54 -0.63
N ILE A 13 26.05 -9.07 -0.17
CA ILE A 13 26.87 -9.90 0.73
C ILE A 13 26.04 -9.98 2.01
N GLU A 14 25.04 -10.87 2.04
CA GLU A 14 24.64 -11.48 3.29
C GLU A 14 25.93 -12.08 3.83
N LEU A 15 26.55 -11.42 4.81
CA LEU A 15 27.67 -11.98 5.54
C LEU A 15 27.19 -13.35 6.03
N LYS A 16 27.68 -14.43 5.42
CA LYS A 16 27.31 -15.77 5.85
C LYS A 16 28.21 -16.14 7.01
N LEU A 17 27.68 -16.04 8.21
CA LEU A 17 28.38 -16.45 9.42
C LEU A 17 27.94 -17.87 9.77
N CYS A 18 28.82 -18.85 9.58
CA CYS A 18 28.53 -20.22 9.96
C CYS A 18 28.10 -20.31 11.43
N GLY A 19 26.97 -20.96 11.69
CA GLY A 19 26.39 -21.10 13.03
C GLY A 19 25.66 -19.87 13.57
N ARG A 20 25.61 -18.74 12.85
CA ARG A 20 24.91 -17.51 13.27
C ARG A 20 23.94 -17.05 12.19
N ILE A 21 22.73 -16.68 12.60
CA ILE A 21 21.71 -16.14 11.69
C ILE A 21 21.81 -14.61 11.71
N LEU A 22 22.02 -14.01 10.54
CA LEU A 22 21.99 -12.56 10.39
C LEU A 22 20.63 -12.10 9.88
N LEU A 23 20.08 -11.11 10.57
CA LEU A 23 18.76 -10.56 10.29
C LEU A 23 18.89 -9.06 9.96
N ASP A 24 18.70 -8.68 8.69
CA ASP A 24 18.55 -7.28 8.31
C ASP A 24 17.15 -6.79 8.70
N VAL A 25 17.06 -6.14 9.85
CA VAL A 25 15.78 -5.65 10.39
C VAL A 25 15.10 -4.68 9.44
N TRP A 26 15.84 -3.86 8.69
CA TRP A 26 15.22 -2.94 7.73
C TRP A 26 14.47 -3.70 6.63
N ARG A 27 15.05 -4.78 6.09
CA ARG A 27 14.39 -5.64 5.09
C ARG A 27 13.18 -6.35 5.67
N LEU A 28 13.31 -6.86 6.90
CA LEU A 28 12.21 -7.53 7.60
C LEU A 28 11.04 -6.58 7.84
N MET A 29 11.29 -5.33 8.24
CA MET A 29 10.21 -4.34 8.42
C MET A 29 9.49 -4.02 7.10
N ARG A 30 10.18 -4.09 5.94
CA ARG A 30 9.54 -3.92 4.63
C ARG A 30 8.52 -5.00 4.29
N SER A 31 8.75 -6.24 4.72
CA SER A 31 7.78 -7.33 4.54
C SER A 31 6.65 -7.29 5.56
N GLU A 32 6.89 -6.75 6.76
CA GLU A 32 5.89 -6.73 7.84
C GLU A 32 4.90 -5.57 7.73
N ILE A 33 5.34 -4.36 7.34
CA ILE A 33 4.49 -3.18 7.29
C ILE A 33 4.61 -2.43 5.96
N ALA A 34 3.48 -1.97 5.42
CA ALA A 34 3.42 -1.24 4.16
C ALA A 34 3.52 0.28 4.38
N LEU A 35 4.73 0.83 4.39
CA LEU A 35 4.98 2.26 4.59
C LEU A 35 5.45 2.96 3.30
N THR A 36 5.37 4.30 3.30
CA THR A 36 5.93 5.17 2.26
C THR A 36 7.42 5.46 2.47
N SER A 37 7.88 5.41 3.73
CA SER A 37 9.26 5.57 4.17
C SER A 37 9.59 4.44 5.16
N TYR A 38 10.79 3.86 5.04
CA TYR A 38 11.29 2.81 5.93
C TYR A 38 12.52 3.27 6.71
N THR A 39 12.60 4.57 6.99
CA THR A 39 13.55 5.10 7.96
C THR A 39 13.27 4.51 9.34
N PHE A 40 14.31 4.44 10.18
CA PHE A 40 14.18 3.93 11.54
C PHE A 40 13.08 4.70 12.31
N GLU A 41 13.07 6.04 12.18
CA GLU A 41 12.15 6.92 12.87
C GLU A 41 10.69 6.69 12.47
N ASN A 42 10.43 6.42 11.19
CA ASN A 42 9.08 6.17 10.71
C ASN A 42 8.56 4.81 11.16
N VAL A 43 9.40 3.78 11.07
CA VAL A 43 9.08 2.42 11.53
C VAL A 43 8.82 2.41 13.03
N MET A 44 9.67 3.09 13.82
CA MET A 44 9.51 3.25 15.27
C MET A 44 8.16 3.88 15.62
N TYR A 45 7.76 4.93 14.90
CA TYR A 45 6.48 5.60 15.15
C TYR A 45 5.27 4.73 14.79
N HIS A 46 5.33 3.98 13.69
CA HIS A 46 4.18 3.16 13.25
C HIS A 46 3.99 1.88 14.05
N ILE A 47 5.06 1.31 14.63
CA ILE A 47 5.00 0.04 15.38
C ILE A 47 4.96 0.28 16.90
N LEU A 48 5.80 1.19 17.41
CA LEU A 48 5.97 1.43 18.84
C LEU A 48 5.32 2.75 19.31
N HIS A 49 4.74 3.52 18.39
CA HIS A 49 4.13 4.83 18.69
C HIS A 49 5.08 5.82 19.38
N LYS A 50 6.39 5.62 19.22
CA LYS A 50 7.44 6.47 19.77
C LYS A 50 8.07 7.31 18.67
N ARG A 51 8.12 8.62 18.85
CA ARG A 51 8.87 9.53 17.98
C ARG A 51 10.32 9.61 18.47
N CYS A 52 11.27 9.50 17.55
CA CYS A 52 12.69 9.71 17.83
C CYS A 52 13.31 10.70 16.81
N PRO A 53 14.33 11.46 17.21
CA PRO A 53 14.98 12.42 16.32
C PRO A 53 15.90 11.74 15.30
N ALA A 54 15.99 12.34 14.12
CA ALA A 54 17.00 12.00 13.11
C ALA A 54 18.00 13.17 13.00
N HIS A 55 19.29 12.90 13.20
CA HIS A 55 20.35 13.89 13.11
C HIS A 55 21.23 13.59 11.90
N ASN A 56 21.68 14.64 11.22
CA ASN A 56 22.62 14.47 10.12
C ASN A 56 24.02 14.09 10.65
N HIS A 57 24.82 13.44 9.80
CA HIS A 57 26.14 12.94 10.21
C HIS A 57 27.08 14.06 10.66
N ARG A 58 27.00 15.24 10.05
CA ARG A 58 27.81 16.41 10.44
C ARG A 58 27.56 16.83 11.89
N ALA A 59 26.29 16.95 12.30
CA ALA A 59 25.92 17.32 13.66
C ALA A 59 26.37 16.26 14.68
N LEU A 60 26.29 14.98 14.32
CA LEU A 60 26.78 13.90 15.16
C LEU A 60 28.30 13.97 15.33
N THR A 61 29.06 14.28 14.28
CA THR A 61 30.52 14.49 14.37
C THR A 61 30.84 15.68 15.27
N GLU A 62 30.22 16.84 15.04
CA GLU A 62 30.41 18.06 15.85
C GLU A 62 30.15 17.80 17.34
N TRP A 63 29.09 17.04 17.68
CA TRP A 63 28.79 16.71 19.07
C TRP A 63 29.73 15.65 19.67
N PHE A 64 30.31 14.76 18.88
CA PHE A 64 31.21 13.71 19.38
C PHE A 64 32.60 14.26 19.73
N GLU A 65 33.08 15.22 18.94
CA GLU A 65 34.38 15.88 19.14
C GLU A 65 34.43 16.63 20.48
N VAL A 66 33.32 17.21 20.90
CA VAL A 66 33.21 18.00 22.12
C VAL A 66 32.86 17.09 23.33
N PRO A 67 33.70 17.04 24.39
CA PRO A 67 33.51 16.10 25.50
C PRO A 67 32.13 16.17 26.19
N TYR A 68 31.59 17.37 26.40
CA TYR A 68 30.34 17.57 27.13
C TYR A 68 29.07 17.34 26.28
N THR A 69 29.18 17.20 24.94
CA THR A 69 28.06 16.82 24.06
C THR A 69 28.15 15.38 23.56
N ARG A 70 29.26 14.68 23.81
CA ARG A 70 29.50 13.32 23.32
C ARG A 70 28.41 12.33 23.72
N TRP A 71 27.85 12.49 24.92
CA TRP A 71 26.76 11.65 25.42
C TRP A 71 25.52 11.67 24.51
N ILE A 72 25.27 12.76 23.78
CA ILE A 72 24.14 12.90 22.85
C ILE A 72 24.27 11.86 21.72
N VAL A 73 25.48 11.68 21.21
CA VAL A 73 25.76 10.73 20.12
C VAL A 73 25.67 9.29 20.62
N ILE A 74 26.16 9.03 21.84
CA ILE A 74 26.04 7.71 22.47
C ILE A 74 24.55 7.36 22.65
N GLU A 75 23.76 8.25 23.26
CA GLU A 75 22.33 8.01 23.47
C GLU A 75 21.57 7.84 22.14
N TYR A 76 21.92 8.62 21.11
CA TYR A 76 21.34 8.49 19.76
C TYR A 76 21.52 7.10 19.14
N TYR A 77 22.68 6.47 19.31
CA TYR A 77 22.93 5.10 18.80
C TYR A 77 22.38 4.03 19.74
N VAL A 78 22.45 4.23 21.05
CA VAL A 78 21.85 3.32 22.05
C VAL A 78 20.34 3.22 21.85
N GLU A 79 19.65 4.33 21.58
CA GLU A 79 18.22 4.34 21.25
C GLU A 79 17.93 3.52 19.98
N ARG A 80 18.79 3.58 18.96
CA ARG A 80 18.64 2.79 17.73
C ARG A 80 18.82 1.29 17.97
N VAL A 81 19.81 0.90 18.78
CA VAL A 81 20.03 -0.50 19.14
C VAL A 81 18.84 -1.03 19.95
N ARG A 82 18.44 -0.33 21.01
CA ARG A 82 17.29 -0.71 21.84
C ARG A 82 15.99 -0.74 21.04
N GLY A 83 15.77 0.27 20.20
CA GLY A 83 14.59 0.34 19.35
C GLY A 83 14.52 -0.78 18.33
N THR A 84 15.67 -1.19 17.75
CA THR A 84 15.73 -2.33 16.83
C THR A 84 15.30 -3.64 17.51
N LEU A 85 15.75 -3.88 18.75
CA LEU A 85 15.32 -5.03 19.55
C LEU A 85 13.82 -4.94 19.89
N ALA A 86 13.36 -3.78 20.37
CA ALA A 86 11.96 -3.57 20.72
C ALA A 86 11.02 -3.75 19.52
N LEU A 87 11.45 -3.39 18.30
CA LEU A 87 10.68 -3.62 17.07
C LEU A 87 10.51 -5.12 16.79
N LEU A 88 11.58 -5.90 16.95
CA LEU A 88 11.53 -7.36 16.77
C LEU A 88 10.63 -8.03 17.81
N ASP A 89 10.70 -7.58 19.06
CA ASP A 89 9.90 -8.12 20.17
C ASP A 89 8.42 -7.77 20.03
N GLN A 90 8.10 -6.52 19.68
CA GLN A 90 6.73 -6.05 19.49
C GLN A 90 6.03 -6.80 18.35
N LEU A 91 6.76 -7.10 17.28
CA LEU A 91 6.26 -7.88 16.16
C LEU A 91 6.41 -9.40 16.36
N ASP A 92 6.96 -9.87 17.47
CA ASP A 92 7.23 -11.29 17.73
C ASP A 92 7.93 -12.01 16.57
N LEU A 93 8.80 -11.31 15.82
CA LEU A 93 9.24 -11.80 14.51
C LEU A 93 9.96 -13.15 14.63
N ILE A 94 10.79 -13.30 15.66
CA ILE A 94 11.53 -14.53 15.94
C ILE A 94 10.57 -15.65 16.35
N GLY A 95 9.61 -15.38 17.25
CA GLY A 95 8.63 -16.36 17.71
C GLY A 95 7.75 -16.86 16.55
N ARG A 96 7.19 -15.94 15.76
CA ARG A 96 6.38 -16.25 14.58
C ARG A 96 7.15 -17.07 13.55
N THR A 97 8.39 -16.69 13.26
CA THR A 97 9.26 -17.38 12.29
C THR A 97 9.59 -18.80 12.78
N SER A 98 9.87 -18.96 14.08
CA SER A 98 10.13 -20.26 14.69
C SER A 98 8.92 -21.18 14.63
N GLU A 99 7.72 -20.69 14.97
CA GLU A 99 6.49 -21.48 14.86
C GLU A 99 6.17 -21.87 13.41
N MET A 100 6.43 -20.96 12.47
CA MET A 100 6.25 -21.24 11.05
C MET A 100 7.25 -22.29 10.53
N ALA A 101 8.49 -22.24 10.99
CA ALA A 101 9.52 -23.25 10.68
C ALA A 101 9.10 -24.64 11.16
N LYS A 102 8.60 -24.75 12.40
CA LYS A 102 8.08 -26.00 12.98
C LYS A 102 6.86 -26.52 12.21
N LEU A 103 5.92 -25.64 11.88
CA LEU A 103 4.70 -25.99 11.16
C LEU A 103 4.98 -26.56 9.77
N ILE A 104 5.88 -25.92 9.02
CA ILE A 104 6.19 -26.28 7.63
C ILE A 104 7.24 -27.41 7.58
N GLY A 105 8.08 -27.50 8.61
CA GLY A 105 9.23 -28.40 8.66
C GLY A 105 10.39 -27.90 7.81
N ILE A 106 10.80 -26.64 7.98
CA ILE A 106 12.00 -26.08 7.32
C ILE A 106 12.89 -25.38 8.34
N GLN A 107 14.10 -24.99 7.95
CA GLN A 107 14.99 -24.26 8.85
C GLN A 107 14.47 -22.84 9.10
N PHE A 108 14.82 -22.26 10.26
CA PHE A 108 14.38 -20.92 10.65
C PHE A 108 14.66 -19.88 9.55
N TYR A 109 15.90 -19.83 9.05
CA TYR A 109 16.29 -18.83 8.06
C TYR A 109 15.61 -19.04 6.70
N GLU A 110 15.24 -20.28 6.36
CA GLU A 110 14.54 -20.58 5.11
C GLU A 110 13.11 -20.05 5.11
N VAL A 111 12.49 -19.87 6.27
CA VAL A 111 11.21 -19.17 6.38
C VAL A 111 11.35 -17.73 5.87
N LEU A 112 12.46 -17.06 6.14
CA LEU A 112 12.67 -15.66 5.75
C LEU A 112 13.23 -15.52 4.32
N SER A 113 14.17 -16.38 3.95
CA SER A 113 14.92 -16.27 2.69
C SER A 113 14.30 -17.01 1.51
N ARG A 114 13.51 -18.07 1.74
CA ARG A 114 12.95 -18.92 0.66
C ARG A 114 11.49 -18.62 0.38
N GLY A 115 11.15 -18.74 -0.90
CA GLY A 115 9.80 -18.52 -1.42
C GLY A 115 8.79 -19.62 -1.05
N SER A 116 7.54 -19.41 -1.48
CA SER A 116 6.41 -20.28 -1.16
C SER A 116 6.53 -21.71 -1.70
N GLN A 117 7.16 -21.91 -2.86
CA GLN A 117 7.30 -23.24 -3.48
C GLN A 117 8.04 -24.21 -2.56
N PHE A 118 9.15 -23.77 -1.95
CA PHE A 118 9.95 -24.58 -1.03
C PHE A 118 9.15 -25.05 0.18
N ARG A 119 8.24 -24.19 0.67
CA ARG A 119 7.36 -24.49 1.80
C ARG A 119 6.34 -25.57 1.43
N VAL A 120 5.74 -25.47 0.24
CA VAL A 120 4.75 -26.46 -0.25
C VAL A 120 5.41 -27.81 -0.45
N GLU A 121 6.59 -27.85 -1.07
CA GLU A 121 7.36 -29.08 -1.28
C GLU A 121 7.69 -29.78 0.02
N SER A 122 8.15 -29.03 1.01
CA SER A 122 8.51 -29.57 2.32
C SER A 122 7.35 -30.35 2.95
N MET A 123 6.13 -29.80 2.90
CA MET A 123 4.93 -30.49 3.42
C MET A 123 4.49 -31.65 2.51
N MET A 124 4.39 -31.40 1.19
CA MET A 124 3.93 -32.39 0.21
C MET A 124 4.79 -33.65 0.20
N LEU A 125 6.12 -33.50 0.24
CA LEU A 125 7.06 -34.63 0.19
C LEU A 125 6.99 -35.51 1.45
N ARG A 126 6.71 -34.91 2.62
CA ARG A 126 6.49 -35.69 3.86
C ARG A 126 5.22 -36.54 3.82
N ILE A 127 4.20 -36.09 3.09
CA ILE A 127 2.96 -36.84 2.88
C ILE A 127 3.14 -37.89 1.77
N ALA A 128 3.93 -37.59 0.75
CA ALA A 128 4.20 -38.49 -0.38
C ALA A 128 5.11 -39.68 0.00
N LYS A 129 6.14 -39.44 0.82
CA LYS A 129 7.16 -40.46 1.15
C LYS A 129 6.58 -41.74 1.80
N PRO A 130 5.68 -41.68 2.81
CA PRO A 130 5.04 -42.87 3.37
C PRO A 130 4.16 -43.64 2.38
N ARG A 131 3.75 -43.01 1.27
CA ARG A 131 2.95 -43.62 0.20
C ARG A 131 3.79 -44.19 -0.94
N ASN A 132 5.12 -44.26 -0.78
CA ASN A 132 6.06 -44.75 -1.79
C ASN A 132 5.93 -44.04 -3.15
N LEU A 133 5.62 -42.74 -3.14
CA LEU A 133 5.56 -41.91 -4.34
C LEU A 133 6.90 -41.19 -4.55
N VAL A 134 7.31 -41.11 -5.82
CA VAL A 134 8.52 -40.39 -6.24
C VAL A 134 8.09 -39.12 -6.97
N PRO A 135 8.49 -37.92 -6.51
CA PRO A 135 8.17 -36.67 -7.19
C PRO A 135 8.98 -36.53 -8.49
N LEU A 136 8.42 -35.83 -9.47
CA LEU A 136 9.13 -35.48 -10.70
C LEU A 136 9.98 -34.22 -10.47
N SER A 137 11.21 -34.22 -10.98
CA SER A 137 12.14 -33.08 -10.94
C SER A 137 12.45 -32.62 -12.37
N PRO A 138 11.55 -31.85 -13.02
CA PRO A 138 11.74 -31.41 -14.40
C PRO A 138 12.86 -30.40 -14.57
N SER A 139 13.60 -30.50 -15.67
CA SER A 139 14.59 -29.51 -16.08
C SER A 139 13.94 -28.21 -16.59
N VAL A 140 14.74 -27.14 -16.73
CA VAL A 140 14.26 -25.87 -17.32
C VAL A 140 13.73 -26.11 -18.73
N GLN A 141 14.43 -26.91 -19.53
CA GLN A 141 14.02 -27.25 -20.89
C GLN A 141 12.70 -28.01 -20.90
N GLN A 142 12.55 -29.04 -20.04
CA GLN A 142 11.30 -29.80 -19.97
C GLN A 142 10.11 -28.91 -19.59
N ARG A 143 10.30 -27.96 -18.66
CA ARG A 143 9.25 -26.99 -18.30
C ARG A 143 8.89 -26.04 -19.44
N ALA A 144 9.87 -25.60 -20.22
CA ALA A 144 9.63 -24.72 -21.37
C ALA A 144 8.83 -25.40 -22.48
N HIS A 145 8.91 -26.73 -22.61
CA HIS A 145 8.13 -27.53 -23.57
C HIS A 145 6.73 -27.91 -23.06
N MET A 146 6.41 -27.64 -21.78
CA MET A 146 5.07 -27.90 -21.27
C MET A 146 4.04 -27.03 -21.99
N ARG A 147 2.81 -27.53 -22.07
CA ARG A 147 1.66 -26.73 -22.51
C ARG A 147 1.55 -25.45 -21.69
N ALA A 148 1.09 -24.36 -22.32
CA ALA A 148 0.76 -23.14 -21.60
C ALA A 148 -0.58 -23.30 -20.84
N PRO A 149 -0.77 -22.66 -19.67
CA PRO A 149 -2.08 -22.61 -19.01
C PRO A 149 -3.10 -21.89 -19.88
N GLU A 150 -4.30 -22.45 -20.03
CA GLU A 150 -5.34 -21.92 -20.93
C GLU A 150 -6.52 -21.28 -20.17
N TYR A 151 -6.69 -21.62 -18.89
CA TYR A 151 -7.86 -21.20 -18.13
C TYR A 151 -7.57 -19.98 -17.27
N LEU A 152 -8.46 -18.99 -17.37
CA LEU A 152 -8.41 -17.76 -16.59
C LEU A 152 -9.53 -17.71 -15.54
N PRO A 153 -9.24 -17.16 -14.34
CA PRO A 153 -10.27 -16.95 -13.33
C PRO A 153 -11.34 -15.98 -13.83
N LEU A 154 -12.57 -16.14 -13.34
CA LEU A 154 -13.66 -15.24 -13.67
C LEU A 154 -13.52 -13.92 -12.90
N ILE A 155 -13.42 -12.82 -13.63
CA ILE A 155 -13.58 -11.47 -13.07
C ILE A 155 -14.63 -10.77 -13.93
N LEU A 156 -15.82 -10.59 -13.37
CA LEU A 156 -16.91 -9.89 -14.05
C LEU A 156 -16.53 -8.41 -14.20
N GLU A 157 -16.95 -7.79 -15.29
CA GLU A 157 -16.87 -6.33 -15.40
C GLU A 157 -17.89 -5.73 -14.43
N PRO A 158 -17.47 -4.87 -13.49
CA PRO A 158 -18.42 -4.23 -12.59
C PRO A 158 -19.33 -3.29 -13.38
N GLN A 159 -20.58 -3.21 -12.97
CA GLN A 159 -21.43 -2.07 -13.36
C GLN A 159 -20.94 -0.82 -12.63
N SER A 160 -20.12 -0.01 -13.31
CA SER A 160 -19.45 1.15 -12.74
C SER A 160 -20.44 2.27 -12.39
N ARG A 161 -20.76 2.42 -11.10
CA ARG A 161 -21.63 3.48 -10.58
C ARG A 161 -21.50 3.62 -9.06
N PHE A 162 -22.16 4.66 -8.54
CA PHE A 162 -22.49 4.78 -7.13
C PHE A 162 -23.75 3.95 -6.79
N TYR A 163 -23.69 3.18 -5.72
CA TYR A 163 -24.78 2.35 -5.20
C TYR A 163 -25.19 2.88 -3.83
N ALA A 164 -26.41 3.41 -3.74
CA ALA A 164 -27.04 3.79 -2.48
C ALA A 164 -27.69 2.59 -1.77
N ASP A 165 -28.21 1.64 -2.56
CA ASP A 165 -28.77 0.38 -2.06
C ASP A 165 -27.68 -0.54 -1.47
N PRO A 166 -28.04 -1.44 -0.54
CA PRO A 166 -27.11 -2.44 -0.02
C PRO A 166 -26.54 -3.35 -1.12
N ILE A 167 -25.23 -3.56 -1.08
CA ILE A 167 -24.52 -4.58 -1.87
C ILE A 167 -24.01 -5.67 -0.93
N ILE A 168 -24.58 -6.86 -1.03
CA ILE A 168 -24.12 -8.04 -0.31
C ILE A 168 -22.81 -8.52 -0.94
N VAL A 169 -21.81 -8.82 -0.11
CA VAL A 169 -20.55 -9.44 -0.55
C VAL A 169 -20.49 -10.87 -0.01
N LEU A 170 -20.58 -11.82 -0.92
CA LEU A 170 -20.47 -13.25 -0.64
C LEU A 170 -19.13 -13.75 -1.17
N ASP A 171 -18.44 -14.59 -0.39
CA ASP A 171 -17.09 -15.08 -0.72
C ASP A 171 -16.95 -16.58 -0.41
N PHE A 172 -16.35 -17.33 -1.34
CA PHE A 172 -16.09 -18.76 -1.16
C PHE A 172 -14.92 -18.99 -0.20
N GLN A 173 -15.15 -19.73 0.87
CA GLN A 173 -14.11 -20.02 1.86
C GLN A 173 -13.03 -20.92 1.27
N SER A 174 -11.84 -20.36 1.06
CA SER A 174 -10.70 -21.09 0.51
C SER A 174 -11.05 -21.79 -0.80
N LEU A 175 -11.58 -21.03 -1.79
CA LEU A 175 -12.12 -21.56 -3.06
C LEU A 175 -11.23 -22.65 -3.69
N TYR A 176 -10.00 -22.30 -4.07
CA TYR A 176 -9.11 -23.24 -4.76
C TYR A 176 -8.71 -24.46 -3.92
N PRO A 177 -8.32 -24.33 -2.64
CA PRO A 177 -8.17 -25.48 -1.76
C PRO A 177 -9.39 -26.39 -1.73
N SER A 178 -10.59 -25.81 -1.64
CA SER A 178 -11.84 -26.57 -1.57
C SER A 178 -12.14 -27.30 -2.89
N MET A 179 -11.84 -26.69 -4.06
CA MET A 179 -11.94 -27.37 -5.36
C MET A 179 -10.98 -28.56 -5.46
N ILE A 180 -9.74 -28.39 -5.00
CA ILE A 180 -8.75 -29.47 -4.98
C ILE A 180 -9.26 -30.66 -4.16
N ILE A 181 -9.79 -30.39 -2.96
CA ILE A 181 -10.31 -31.43 -2.06
C ILE A 181 -11.55 -32.10 -2.65
N ALA A 182 -12.57 -31.31 -2.99
CA ALA A 182 -13.89 -31.83 -3.37
C ALA A 182 -13.86 -32.70 -4.63
N TYR A 183 -13.00 -32.35 -5.60
CA TYR A 183 -12.90 -33.05 -6.89
C TYR A 183 -11.64 -33.92 -7.00
N ASN A 184 -10.89 -34.11 -5.90
CA ASN A 184 -9.70 -34.95 -5.81
C ASN A 184 -8.60 -34.59 -6.85
N TYR A 185 -8.39 -33.30 -7.12
CA TYR A 185 -7.42 -32.83 -8.11
C TYR A 185 -5.98 -32.93 -7.59
N CYS A 186 -5.17 -33.80 -8.19
CA CYS A 186 -3.78 -33.98 -7.77
C CYS A 186 -2.93 -34.57 -8.90
N PHE A 187 -1.61 -34.34 -8.83
CA PHE A 187 -0.61 -35.05 -9.66
C PHE A 187 -0.83 -36.57 -9.67
N SER A 188 -1.09 -37.16 -8.50
CA SER A 188 -1.20 -38.62 -8.31
C SER A 188 -2.53 -39.23 -8.73
N THR A 189 -3.52 -38.40 -9.10
CA THR A 189 -4.89 -38.83 -9.46
C THR A 189 -5.27 -38.43 -10.88
N CYS A 190 -4.51 -37.57 -11.54
CA CYS A 190 -4.75 -37.16 -12.91
C CYS A 190 -4.38 -38.26 -13.91
N LEU A 191 -5.29 -38.55 -14.84
CA LEU A 191 -5.10 -39.51 -15.92
C LEU A 191 -4.68 -38.83 -17.24
N GLY A 192 -4.60 -37.50 -17.28
CA GLY A 192 -4.36 -36.73 -18.51
C GLY A 192 -5.63 -36.09 -19.06
N ARG A 193 -5.54 -35.50 -20.25
CA ARG A 193 -6.68 -34.86 -20.94
C ARG A 193 -7.47 -35.88 -21.75
N VAL A 194 -8.79 -35.69 -21.85
CA VAL A 194 -9.73 -36.56 -22.59
C VAL A 194 -9.24 -36.82 -24.02
N GLU A 195 -8.66 -35.83 -24.68
CA GLU A 195 -8.13 -35.91 -26.06
C GLU A 195 -6.98 -36.91 -26.25
N HIS A 196 -6.29 -37.30 -25.19
CA HIS A 196 -5.18 -38.27 -25.24
C HIS A 196 -5.56 -39.65 -24.70
N LEU A 197 -6.75 -39.78 -24.14
CA LEU A 197 -7.21 -41.01 -23.52
C LEU A 197 -7.82 -41.98 -24.54
N GLY A 198 -7.75 -43.28 -24.26
CA GLY A 198 -8.27 -44.34 -25.14
C GLY A 198 -7.25 -44.93 -26.12
N HIS A 199 -6.06 -44.32 -26.22
CA HIS A 199 -4.93 -44.86 -26.99
C HIS A 199 -3.96 -45.64 -26.09
N SER A 200 -3.26 -46.63 -26.67
CA SER A 200 -2.26 -47.43 -25.95
C SER A 200 -0.88 -46.78 -25.85
N ALA A 201 -0.62 -45.73 -26.64
CA ALA A 201 0.66 -45.04 -26.70
C ALA A 201 0.83 -44.04 -25.53
N PRO A 202 2.07 -43.82 -25.05
CA PRO A 202 2.37 -42.72 -24.13
C PRO A 202 2.05 -41.36 -24.77
N PHE A 203 1.61 -40.41 -23.97
CA PHE A 203 1.35 -39.02 -24.35
C PHE A 203 2.00 -38.06 -23.37
N GLU A 204 2.13 -36.79 -23.76
CA GLU A 204 2.72 -35.75 -22.92
C GLU A 204 1.81 -35.41 -21.74
N PHE A 205 2.39 -35.37 -20.54
CA PHE A 205 1.69 -35.04 -19.31
C PHE A 205 2.59 -34.20 -18.41
N GLY A 206 2.25 -32.93 -18.25
CA GLY A 206 3.14 -31.95 -17.64
C GLY A 206 4.53 -31.97 -18.30
N ALA A 207 5.58 -32.17 -17.50
CA ALA A 207 6.97 -32.23 -17.96
C ALA A 207 7.48 -33.67 -18.19
N SER A 208 6.58 -34.65 -18.31
CA SER A 208 6.90 -36.06 -18.51
C SER A 208 5.92 -36.71 -19.51
N GLN A 209 5.93 -38.04 -19.57
CA GLN A 209 5.00 -38.83 -20.37
C GLN A 209 4.15 -39.71 -19.46
N LEU A 210 2.87 -39.85 -19.81
CA LEU A 210 1.92 -40.72 -19.12
C LEU A 210 1.36 -41.74 -20.11
N ARG A 211 1.07 -42.94 -19.61
CA ARG A 211 0.40 -44.00 -20.36
C ARG A 211 -0.74 -44.55 -19.52
N VAL A 212 -1.94 -44.57 -20.08
CA VAL A 212 -3.14 -45.12 -19.44
C VAL A 212 -3.67 -46.27 -20.27
N SER A 213 -3.83 -47.45 -19.67
CA SER A 213 -4.38 -48.61 -20.40
C SER A 213 -5.85 -48.38 -20.78
N PRO A 214 -6.24 -48.61 -22.05
CA PRO A 214 -7.65 -48.53 -22.45
C PRO A 214 -8.56 -49.47 -21.66
N THR A 215 -8.07 -50.64 -21.25
CA THR A 215 -8.85 -51.60 -20.43
C THR A 215 -9.10 -51.08 -19.02
N LEU A 216 -8.11 -50.42 -18.43
CA LEU A 216 -8.25 -49.78 -17.13
C LEU A 216 -9.23 -48.60 -17.22
N LEU A 217 -9.09 -47.78 -18.26
CA LEU A 217 -9.97 -46.62 -18.46
C LEU A 217 -11.43 -47.04 -18.62
N ARG A 218 -11.73 -48.10 -19.40
CA ARG A 218 -13.10 -48.63 -19.52
C ARG A 218 -13.68 -49.03 -18.18
N ARG A 219 -12.95 -49.82 -17.38
CA ARG A 219 -13.40 -50.21 -16.03
C ARG A 219 -13.68 -48.98 -15.15
N LEU A 220 -12.79 -48.00 -15.16
CA LEU A 220 -12.97 -46.77 -14.37
C LEU A 220 -14.18 -45.94 -14.81
N ILE A 221 -14.57 -46.01 -16.09
CA ILE A 221 -15.77 -45.35 -16.61
C ILE A 221 -17.01 -46.15 -16.23
N ASP A 222 -17.00 -47.47 -16.46
CA ASP A 222 -18.12 -48.38 -16.21
C ASP A 222 -18.55 -48.35 -14.73
N ASP A 223 -17.58 -48.26 -13.82
CA ASP A 223 -17.80 -48.21 -12.38
C ASP A 223 -18.05 -46.79 -11.82
N ASP A 224 -18.14 -45.76 -12.68
CA ASP A 224 -18.26 -44.34 -12.29
C ASP A 224 -17.17 -43.91 -11.28
N LEU A 225 -15.90 -44.19 -11.61
CA LEU A 225 -14.74 -43.94 -10.75
C LEU A 225 -13.86 -42.78 -11.22
N ILE A 226 -14.32 -41.97 -12.18
CA ILE A 226 -13.62 -40.80 -12.69
C ILE A 226 -14.41 -39.50 -12.53
N THR A 227 -13.68 -38.39 -12.50
CA THR A 227 -14.19 -37.03 -12.54
C THR A 227 -13.54 -36.29 -13.70
N ILE A 228 -14.36 -35.74 -14.59
CA ILE A 228 -13.88 -34.90 -15.70
C ILE A 228 -13.99 -33.43 -15.29
N SER A 229 -12.86 -32.74 -15.32
CA SER A 229 -12.78 -31.30 -15.10
C SER A 229 -13.32 -30.52 -16.30
N PRO A 230 -13.88 -29.31 -16.13
CA PRO A 230 -14.36 -28.50 -17.26
C PRO A 230 -13.29 -28.20 -18.31
N CYS A 231 -12.01 -28.24 -17.94
CA CYS A 231 -10.91 -28.10 -18.89
C CYS A 231 -10.58 -29.37 -19.70
N GLY A 232 -11.33 -30.46 -19.49
CA GLY A 232 -11.12 -31.74 -20.16
C GLY A 232 -10.03 -32.61 -19.54
N ALA A 233 -9.45 -32.25 -18.38
CA ALA A 233 -8.57 -33.13 -17.63
C ALA A 233 -9.38 -34.16 -16.81
N VAL A 234 -8.94 -35.41 -16.82
CA VAL A 234 -9.60 -36.53 -16.14
C VAL A 234 -8.85 -36.90 -14.87
N PHE A 235 -9.58 -37.12 -13.78
CA PHE A 235 -9.04 -37.53 -12.48
C PHE A 235 -9.78 -38.76 -11.97
N VAL A 236 -9.13 -39.63 -11.21
CA VAL A 236 -9.82 -40.70 -10.48
C VAL A 236 -10.49 -40.16 -9.21
N LYS A 237 -11.63 -40.73 -8.83
CA LYS A 237 -12.31 -40.41 -7.57
C LYS A 237 -11.49 -40.87 -6.35
N SER A 238 -11.77 -40.28 -5.19
CA SER A 238 -11.06 -40.57 -3.94
C SER A 238 -11.21 -42.03 -3.48
N SER A 239 -12.30 -42.70 -3.89
CA SER A 239 -12.55 -44.13 -3.66
C SER A 239 -11.49 -45.03 -4.30
N VAL A 240 -10.88 -44.62 -5.43
CA VAL A 240 -9.79 -45.34 -6.08
C VAL A 240 -8.46 -44.97 -5.44
N ARG A 241 -8.21 -43.67 -5.31
CA ARG A 241 -6.99 -43.13 -4.73
C ARG A 241 -7.23 -41.71 -4.21
N GLU A 242 -6.95 -41.50 -2.93
CA GLU A 242 -6.89 -40.17 -2.35
C GLU A 242 -5.60 -39.44 -2.80
N GLY A 243 -5.76 -38.28 -3.44
CA GLY A 243 -4.62 -37.47 -3.87
C GLY A 243 -3.80 -36.90 -2.72
N ILE A 244 -2.52 -36.63 -2.97
CA ILE A 244 -1.61 -36.00 -1.99
C ILE A 244 -2.02 -34.56 -1.67
N LEU A 245 -2.36 -33.74 -2.67
CA LEU A 245 -2.79 -32.35 -2.47
C LEU A 245 -4.13 -32.27 -1.72
N PRO A 246 -5.19 -33.03 -2.10
CA PRO A 246 -6.43 -33.12 -1.32
C PRO A 246 -6.20 -33.46 0.16
N ARG A 247 -5.39 -34.48 0.44
CA ARG A 247 -5.06 -34.86 1.83
C ARG A 247 -4.34 -33.74 2.58
N MET A 248 -3.28 -33.20 1.98
CA MET A 248 -2.48 -32.12 2.57
C MET A 248 -3.35 -30.90 2.91
N LEU A 249 -4.19 -30.46 1.96
CA LEU A 249 -5.06 -29.31 2.16
C LEU A 249 -6.16 -29.58 3.18
N SER A 250 -6.70 -30.80 3.23
CA SER A 250 -7.67 -31.21 4.25
C SER A 250 -7.05 -31.13 5.65
N GLU A 251 -5.86 -31.68 5.84
CA GLU A 251 -5.12 -31.60 7.10
C GLU A 251 -4.82 -30.14 7.49
N ILE A 252 -4.39 -29.30 6.53
CA ILE A 252 -4.12 -27.86 6.75
C ILE A 252 -5.39 -27.11 7.18
N LEU A 253 -6.51 -27.29 6.47
CA LEU A 253 -7.77 -26.60 6.75
C LEU A 253 -8.39 -27.05 8.07
N ASN A 254 -8.40 -28.36 8.34
CA ASN A 254 -8.91 -28.92 9.60
C ASN A 254 -8.08 -28.44 10.80
N THR A 255 -6.75 -28.50 10.68
CA THR A 255 -5.84 -27.99 11.73
C THR A 255 -6.06 -26.50 11.94
N ARG A 256 -6.27 -25.73 10.87
CA ARG A 256 -6.55 -24.29 10.98
C ARG A 256 -7.86 -24.02 11.71
N GLN A 257 -8.89 -24.82 11.45
CA GLN A 257 -10.17 -24.72 12.14
C GLN A 257 -10.02 -25.04 13.63
N MET A 258 -9.30 -26.11 13.97
CA MET A 258 -8.97 -26.48 15.35
C MET A 258 -8.21 -25.35 16.06
N VAL A 259 -7.16 -24.80 15.45
CA VAL A 259 -6.38 -23.67 16.01
C VAL A 259 -7.29 -22.47 16.25
N LYS A 260 -8.19 -22.12 15.31
CA LYS A 260 -9.14 -21.02 15.48
C LYS A 260 -10.16 -21.29 16.59
N GLN A 261 -10.55 -22.54 16.83
CA GLN A 261 -11.42 -22.91 17.95
C GLN A 261 -10.67 -22.78 19.28
N SER A 262 -9.43 -23.28 19.38
CA SER A 262 -8.58 -23.10 20.56
C SER A 262 -8.35 -21.63 20.89
N MET A 263 -8.15 -20.77 19.88
CA MET A 263 -8.05 -19.31 20.08
C MET A 263 -9.30 -18.70 20.72
N LYS A 264 -10.50 -19.26 20.47
CA LYS A 264 -11.75 -18.77 21.07
C LYS A 264 -11.91 -19.20 22.52
N LEU A 265 -11.38 -20.37 22.89
CA LEU A 265 -11.45 -20.93 24.24
C LEU A 265 -10.46 -20.19 25.18
N ASP A 266 -9.20 -20.04 24.77
CA ASP A 266 -8.13 -19.58 25.66
C ASP A 266 -7.80 -18.09 25.51
N LYS A 267 -8.80 -17.21 25.70
CA LYS A 267 -8.62 -15.76 25.50
C LYS A 267 -7.70 -15.07 26.52
N SER A 268 -7.47 -15.68 27.69
CA SER A 268 -6.73 -15.07 28.79
C SER A 268 -5.21 -15.11 28.62
N ASN A 269 -4.67 -16.10 27.90
CA ASN A 269 -3.23 -16.28 27.75
C ASN A 269 -2.70 -15.61 26.47
N SER A 270 -2.16 -14.39 26.61
CA SER A 270 -1.60 -13.60 25.50
C SER A 270 -0.48 -14.30 24.74
N ALA A 271 0.41 -15.02 25.44
CA ALA A 271 1.53 -15.73 24.80
C ALA A 271 1.02 -16.90 23.93
N LEU A 272 0.07 -17.68 24.45
CA LEU A 272 -0.57 -18.75 23.68
C LEU A 272 -1.36 -18.18 22.49
N GLN A 273 -2.08 -17.07 22.66
CA GLN A 273 -2.79 -16.39 21.58
C GLN A 273 -1.87 -15.98 20.43
N ARG A 274 -0.68 -15.44 20.73
CA ARG A 274 0.34 -15.10 19.72
C ARG A 274 0.79 -16.32 18.92
N ILE A 275 1.07 -17.43 19.60
CA ILE A 275 1.48 -18.69 18.96
C ILE A 275 0.36 -19.21 18.05
N LEU A 276 -0.86 -19.32 18.56
CA LEU A 276 -2.01 -19.82 17.80
C LEU A 276 -2.35 -18.91 16.61
N HIS A 277 -2.27 -17.59 16.79
CA HIS A 277 -2.46 -16.63 15.70
C HIS A 277 -1.42 -16.82 14.58
N SER A 278 -0.17 -17.06 14.95
CA SER A 278 0.92 -17.32 13.99
C SER A 278 0.71 -18.61 13.22
N ARG A 279 0.29 -19.68 13.92
CA ARG A 279 -0.07 -20.97 13.30
C ARG A 279 -1.23 -20.82 12.32
N GLN A 280 -2.31 -20.12 12.68
CA GLN A 280 -3.45 -19.97 11.77
C GLN A 280 -3.10 -19.16 10.52
N LEU A 281 -2.24 -18.14 10.65
CA LEU A 281 -1.73 -17.37 9.51
C LEU A 281 -0.83 -18.22 8.62
N GLY A 282 0.08 -19.01 9.20
CA GLY A 282 0.93 -19.95 8.47
C GLY A 282 0.10 -20.96 7.67
N LEU A 283 -0.88 -21.60 8.31
CA LEU A 283 -1.80 -22.54 7.66
C LEU A 283 -2.63 -21.87 6.54
N LYS A 284 -3.12 -20.63 6.76
CA LYS A 284 -3.82 -19.85 5.74
C LYS A 284 -2.92 -19.60 4.53
N LEU A 285 -1.68 -19.19 4.77
CA LEU A 285 -0.71 -18.96 3.70
C LEU A 285 -0.47 -20.25 2.92
N MET A 286 -0.22 -21.36 3.60
CA MET A 286 0.04 -22.66 2.97
C MET A 286 -1.11 -23.08 2.06
N ALA A 287 -2.35 -23.01 2.54
CA ALA A 287 -3.52 -23.32 1.72
C ALA A 287 -3.58 -22.47 0.44
N ASN A 288 -3.31 -21.17 0.54
CA ASN A 288 -3.36 -20.26 -0.62
C ASN A 288 -2.22 -20.52 -1.63
N VAL A 289 -1.01 -20.86 -1.16
CA VAL A 289 0.14 -21.05 -2.05
C VAL A 289 0.20 -22.43 -2.70
N THR A 290 -0.52 -23.44 -2.17
CA THR A 290 -0.52 -24.80 -2.74
C THR A 290 -1.01 -24.83 -4.18
N TYR A 291 -2.10 -24.13 -4.52
CA TYR A 291 -2.55 -24.02 -5.90
C TYR A 291 -1.47 -23.38 -6.79
N GLY A 292 -0.86 -22.29 -6.34
CA GLY A 292 0.19 -21.58 -7.07
C GLY A 292 1.42 -22.44 -7.37
N TYR A 293 1.69 -23.48 -6.55
CA TYR A 293 2.74 -24.46 -6.83
C TYR A 293 2.45 -25.28 -8.09
N THR A 294 1.20 -25.70 -8.30
CA THR A 294 0.78 -26.49 -9.46
C THR A 294 0.76 -25.66 -10.76
N ALA A 295 0.47 -24.36 -10.67
CA ALA A 295 0.30 -23.48 -11.83
C ALA A 295 1.56 -22.69 -12.24
N ALA A 296 2.71 -22.96 -11.60
CA ALA A 296 3.94 -22.18 -11.81
C ALA A 296 4.76 -22.65 -13.04
N ASN A 297 4.27 -22.44 -14.26
CA ASN A 297 4.96 -22.97 -15.46
C ASN A 297 6.34 -22.35 -15.74
N PHE A 298 6.56 -21.07 -15.41
CA PHE A 298 7.81 -20.38 -15.73
C PHE A 298 8.96 -20.75 -14.76
N SER A 299 8.71 -20.67 -13.46
CA SER A 299 9.72 -20.86 -12.39
C SER A 299 9.36 -21.95 -11.37
N GLY A 300 8.32 -22.74 -11.66
CA GLY A 300 7.90 -23.84 -10.79
C GLY A 300 8.88 -24.99 -10.80
N ARG A 301 8.92 -25.73 -9.69
CA ARG A 301 9.76 -26.91 -9.55
C ARG A 301 9.07 -28.18 -10.02
N MET A 302 7.77 -28.32 -9.79
CA MET A 302 6.95 -29.45 -10.30
C MET A 302 5.56 -28.94 -10.76
N PRO A 303 5.50 -28.10 -11.80
CA PRO A 303 4.23 -27.60 -12.33
C PRO A 303 3.43 -28.71 -13.03
N ALA A 304 2.10 -28.60 -13.00
CA ALA A 304 1.18 -29.45 -13.76
C ALA A 304 -0.03 -28.64 -14.21
N VAL A 305 -0.09 -28.36 -15.51
CA VAL A 305 -1.11 -27.50 -16.13
C VAL A 305 -2.48 -28.13 -16.02
N GLU A 306 -2.58 -29.44 -16.20
CA GLU A 306 -3.82 -30.21 -16.09
C GLU A 306 -4.45 -30.02 -14.71
N VAL A 307 -3.64 -29.97 -13.65
CA VAL A 307 -4.10 -29.71 -12.28
C VAL A 307 -4.44 -28.23 -12.10
N GLY A 308 -3.53 -27.33 -12.48
CA GLY A 308 -3.72 -25.88 -12.34
C GLY A 308 -4.96 -25.37 -13.06
N ASP A 309 -5.10 -25.68 -14.35
CA ASP A 309 -6.25 -25.30 -15.17
C ASP A 309 -7.54 -25.92 -14.64
N SER A 310 -7.51 -27.15 -14.13
CA SER A 310 -8.71 -27.78 -13.54
C SER A 310 -9.23 -27.03 -12.33
N VAL A 311 -8.33 -26.58 -11.45
CA VAL A 311 -8.70 -25.80 -10.27
C VAL A 311 -9.34 -24.46 -10.67
N VAL A 312 -8.75 -23.77 -11.65
CA VAL A 312 -9.28 -22.48 -12.14
C VAL A 312 -10.60 -22.66 -12.87
N ALA A 313 -10.68 -23.64 -13.77
CA ALA A 313 -11.87 -23.92 -14.57
C ALA A 313 -13.05 -24.32 -13.68
N LYS A 314 -12.82 -25.20 -12.70
CA LYS A 314 -13.87 -25.61 -11.76
C LYS A 314 -14.28 -24.49 -10.80
N GLY A 315 -13.33 -23.65 -10.36
CA GLY A 315 -13.63 -22.46 -9.58
C GLY A 315 -14.52 -21.46 -10.35
N ARG A 316 -14.19 -21.23 -11.63
CA ARG A 316 -14.99 -20.41 -12.54
C ARG A 316 -16.40 -20.99 -12.75
N GLU A 317 -16.52 -22.26 -13.09
CA GLU A 317 -17.81 -22.93 -13.27
C GLU A 317 -18.67 -22.82 -12.00
N THR A 318 -18.06 -22.99 -10.83
CA THR A 318 -18.74 -22.89 -9.53
C THR A 318 -19.30 -21.49 -9.30
N LEU A 319 -18.52 -20.44 -9.60
CA LEU A 319 -18.97 -19.06 -9.49
C LEU A 319 -20.07 -18.73 -10.51
N GLU A 320 -19.93 -19.15 -11.77
CA GLU A 320 -20.95 -18.95 -12.81
C GLU A 320 -22.27 -19.65 -12.47
N ARG A 321 -22.20 -20.86 -11.90
CA ARG A 321 -23.38 -21.59 -11.40
C ARG A 321 -24.05 -20.86 -10.24
N ALA A 322 -23.26 -20.35 -9.29
CA ALA A 322 -23.80 -19.58 -8.17
C ALA A 322 -24.46 -18.28 -8.63
N ILE A 323 -23.85 -17.55 -9.57
CA ILE A 323 -24.44 -16.35 -10.18
C ILE A 323 -25.79 -16.68 -10.83
N ARG A 324 -25.83 -17.72 -11.68
CA ARG A 324 -27.09 -18.16 -12.33
C ARG A 324 -28.17 -18.52 -11.32
N MET A 325 -27.83 -19.20 -10.23
CA MET A 325 -28.77 -19.53 -9.16
C MET A 325 -29.32 -18.28 -8.48
N VAL A 326 -28.46 -17.29 -8.19
CA VAL A 326 -28.83 -16.04 -7.54
C VAL A 326 -29.74 -15.19 -8.43
N GLU A 327 -29.41 -15.07 -9.71
CA GLU A 327 -30.17 -14.22 -10.65
C GLU A 327 -31.48 -14.87 -11.12
N SER A 328 -31.56 -16.20 -11.18
CA SER A 328 -32.79 -16.91 -11.57
C SER A 328 -33.84 -17.02 -10.46
N ASN A 329 -33.45 -16.79 -9.20
CA ASN A 329 -34.38 -16.89 -8.08
C ASN A 329 -35.19 -15.59 -7.90
N GLU A 330 -36.40 -15.58 -8.46
CA GLU A 330 -37.32 -14.44 -8.39
C GLU A 330 -37.71 -14.01 -6.96
N LYS A 331 -37.59 -14.90 -5.96
CA LYS A 331 -37.94 -14.57 -4.56
C LYS A 331 -36.99 -13.53 -3.97
N TRP A 332 -35.71 -13.61 -4.31
CA TRP A 332 -34.69 -12.69 -3.78
C TRP A 332 -34.76 -11.31 -4.43
N ARG A 333 -35.18 -11.21 -5.70
CA ARG A 333 -35.24 -9.96 -6.49
C ARG A 333 -33.91 -9.20 -6.44
N VAL A 334 -32.81 -9.90 -6.68
CA VAL A 334 -31.45 -9.39 -6.61
C VAL A 334 -30.77 -9.39 -7.98
N ARG A 335 -29.64 -8.68 -8.09
CA ARG A 335 -28.80 -8.68 -9.29
C ARG A 335 -27.33 -8.79 -8.94
N VAL A 336 -26.56 -9.61 -9.66
CA VAL A 336 -25.11 -9.64 -9.49
C VAL A 336 -24.50 -8.47 -10.26
N VAL A 337 -23.78 -7.59 -9.56
CA VAL A 337 -23.22 -6.35 -10.14
C VAL A 337 -21.71 -6.40 -10.32
N TYR A 338 -21.04 -7.33 -9.65
CA TYR A 338 -19.61 -7.59 -9.78
C TYR A 338 -19.26 -8.99 -9.25
N GLY A 339 -18.11 -9.52 -9.67
CA GLY A 339 -17.55 -10.76 -9.15
C GLY A 339 -16.04 -10.78 -9.39
N ASP A 340 -15.29 -11.20 -8.38
CA ASP A 340 -13.82 -11.24 -8.40
C ASP A 340 -13.34 -12.61 -7.93
N THR A 341 -13.18 -13.55 -8.87
CA THR A 341 -12.64 -14.92 -8.69
C THR A 341 -13.42 -15.80 -7.70
N ASP A 342 -13.41 -15.47 -6.42
CA ASP A 342 -14.03 -16.18 -5.30
C ASP A 342 -15.21 -15.43 -4.68
N SER A 343 -15.37 -14.15 -5.01
CA SER A 343 -16.43 -13.30 -4.47
C SER A 343 -17.49 -12.90 -5.50
N MET A 344 -18.73 -12.74 -5.04
CA MET A 344 -19.86 -12.19 -5.80
C MET A 344 -20.50 -11.02 -5.05
N PHE A 345 -20.84 -9.97 -5.79
CA PHE A 345 -21.43 -8.74 -5.26
C PHE A 345 -22.86 -8.65 -5.75
N VAL A 346 -23.79 -8.71 -4.81
CA VAL A 346 -25.22 -8.85 -5.09
C VAL A 346 -25.94 -7.60 -4.63
N GLN A 347 -26.50 -6.83 -5.58
CA GLN A 347 -27.32 -5.68 -5.27
C GLN A 347 -28.71 -6.14 -4.81
N VAL A 348 -29.22 -5.47 -3.78
CA VAL A 348 -30.58 -5.67 -3.25
C VAL A 348 -31.39 -4.37 -3.36
N PRO A 349 -32.03 -4.11 -4.51
CA PRO A 349 -32.67 -2.82 -4.77
C PRO A 349 -33.81 -2.52 -3.80
N GLY A 350 -33.83 -1.30 -3.23
CA GLY A 350 -34.93 -0.82 -2.39
C GLY A 350 -35.11 -1.54 -1.06
N ARG A 351 -34.10 -2.28 -0.58
CA ARG A 351 -34.11 -2.99 0.71
C ARG A 351 -33.21 -2.29 1.71
N ASN A 352 -33.49 -2.50 3.00
CA ASN A 352 -32.62 -2.05 4.07
C ASN A 352 -31.49 -3.05 4.35
N ARG A 353 -30.55 -2.65 5.21
CA ARG A 353 -29.38 -3.47 5.56
C ARG A 353 -29.74 -4.80 6.23
N GLU A 354 -30.70 -4.80 7.15
CA GLU A 354 -31.14 -6.02 7.85
C GLU A 354 -31.68 -7.07 6.87
N GLN A 355 -32.52 -6.65 5.93
CA GLN A 355 -33.03 -7.50 4.86
C GLN A 355 -31.91 -8.02 3.96
N ALA A 356 -30.92 -7.18 3.65
CA ALA A 356 -29.75 -7.59 2.86
C ALA A 356 -28.94 -8.69 3.57
N PHE A 357 -28.73 -8.61 4.88
CA PHE A 357 -28.08 -9.68 5.66
C PHE A 357 -28.87 -10.98 5.61
N LYS A 358 -30.20 -10.92 5.81
CA LYS A 358 -31.06 -12.11 5.74
C LYS A 358 -31.01 -12.79 4.37
N ILE A 359 -31.15 -12.01 3.29
CA ILE A 359 -31.05 -12.52 1.91
C ILE A 359 -29.66 -13.08 1.64
N GLY A 360 -28.60 -12.42 2.13
CA GLY A 360 -27.22 -12.89 2.00
C GLY A 360 -27.00 -14.27 2.64
N GLU A 361 -27.55 -14.51 3.82
CA GLU A 361 -27.46 -15.82 4.48
C GLU A 361 -28.29 -16.90 3.76
N GLU A 362 -29.48 -16.55 3.27
CA GLU A 362 -30.29 -17.47 2.45
C GLU A 362 -29.55 -17.89 1.17
N ILE A 363 -28.93 -16.94 0.47
CA ILE A 363 -28.11 -17.22 -0.71
C ILE A 363 -26.90 -18.09 -0.34
N ALA A 364 -26.17 -17.72 0.73
CA ALA A 364 -25.00 -18.46 1.17
C ALA A 364 -25.34 -19.92 1.49
N ALA A 365 -26.46 -20.17 2.17
CA ALA A 365 -26.94 -21.51 2.49
C ALA A 365 -27.36 -22.30 1.23
N ALA A 366 -28.13 -21.68 0.32
CA ALA A 366 -28.59 -22.32 -0.91
C ALA A 366 -27.41 -22.72 -1.82
N VAL A 367 -26.47 -21.80 -2.07
CA VAL A 367 -25.28 -22.09 -2.88
C VAL A 367 -24.40 -23.13 -2.21
N THR A 368 -24.19 -23.07 -0.89
CA THR A 368 -23.40 -24.09 -0.18
C THR A 368 -24.03 -25.48 -0.30
N LYS A 369 -25.36 -25.59 -0.24
CA LYS A 369 -26.07 -26.88 -0.37
C LYS A 369 -25.92 -27.52 -1.76
N ASP A 370 -25.76 -26.71 -2.81
CA ASP A 370 -25.58 -27.17 -4.21
C ASP A 370 -24.14 -27.58 -4.55
N ASN A 371 -23.20 -27.43 -3.61
CA ASN A 371 -21.79 -27.74 -3.83
C ASN A 371 -21.33 -28.92 -2.94
N PRO A 372 -20.37 -29.73 -3.44
CA PRO A 372 -19.78 -30.81 -2.64
C PRO A 372 -18.97 -30.26 -1.46
N GLN A 373 -18.88 -31.03 -0.38
CA GLN A 373 -17.99 -30.69 0.74
C GLN A 373 -16.53 -30.69 0.27
N PRO A 374 -15.67 -29.75 0.72
CA PRO A 374 -15.89 -28.70 1.72
C PRO A 374 -16.25 -27.32 1.12
N VAL A 375 -16.74 -27.24 -0.13
CA VAL A 375 -17.01 -25.98 -0.82
C VAL A 375 -18.14 -25.24 -0.12
N LYS A 376 -17.84 -24.06 0.44
CA LYS A 376 -18.80 -23.26 1.21
C LYS A 376 -18.76 -21.79 0.83
N LEU A 377 -19.93 -21.23 0.52
CA LEU A 377 -20.11 -19.80 0.34
C LEU A 377 -20.40 -19.16 1.71
N LYS A 378 -19.82 -17.99 1.96
CA LYS A 378 -20.03 -17.23 3.21
C LYS A 378 -20.48 -15.82 2.91
N LEU A 379 -21.45 -15.33 3.68
CA LEU A 379 -21.66 -13.90 3.82
C LEU A 379 -20.45 -13.28 4.54
N GLU A 380 -19.73 -12.40 3.84
CA GLU A 380 -18.60 -11.68 4.42
C GLU A 380 -19.09 -10.39 5.08
N LYS A 381 -19.85 -9.59 4.33
CA LYS A 381 -20.24 -8.23 4.68
C LYS A 381 -21.33 -7.69 3.74
N VAL A 382 -21.87 -6.53 4.11
CA VAL A 382 -22.74 -5.71 3.26
C VAL A 382 -22.13 -4.32 3.13
N TYR A 383 -22.04 -3.79 1.91
CA TYR A 383 -21.71 -2.40 1.68
C TYR A 383 -22.94 -1.52 1.55
N GLN A 384 -22.98 -0.39 2.24
CA GLN A 384 -23.99 0.64 2.05
C GLN A 384 -23.51 2.02 2.57
N PRO A 385 -23.36 3.05 1.72
CA PRO A 385 -23.30 3.01 0.26
C PRO A 385 -21.92 2.50 -0.25
N CYS A 386 -21.80 2.29 -1.57
CA CYS A 386 -20.52 1.96 -2.21
C CYS A 386 -20.36 2.52 -3.63
N ILE A 387 -19.13 2.49 -4.13
CA ILE A 387 -18.77 2.80 -5.51
C ILE A 387 -17.96 1.63 -6.07
N LEU A 388 -18.41 1.11 -7.20
CA LEU A 388 -17.63 0.19 -8.03
C LEU A 388 -17.05 1.00 -9.20
N GLN A 389 -15.72 1.10 -9.31
CA GLN A 389 -15.08 1.86 -10.40
C GLN A 389 -14.76 0.95 -11.58
N THR A 390 -13.85 0.00 -11.37
CA THR A 390 -13.40 -0.98 -12.36
C THR A 390 -12.97 -2.24 -11.63
N LYS A 391 -12.58 -3.29 -12.37
CA LYS A 391 -12.04 -4.53 -11.80
C LYS A 391 -11.01 -4.26 -10.71
N LYS A 392 -11.21 -4.85 -9.53
CA LYS A 392 -10.36 -4.72 -8.33
C LYS A 392 -10.23 -3.28 -7.79
N ARG A 393 -11.15 -2.38 -8.15
CA ARG A 393 -11.19 -0.98 -7.69
C ARG A 393 -12.59 -0.61 -7.22
N TYR A 394 -12.79 -0.63 -5.90
CA TYR A 394 -14.06 -0.30 -5.27
C TYR A 394 -13.86 0.25 -3.86
N VAL A 395 -14.88 0.93 -3.36
CA VAL A 395 -14.87 1.55 -2.02
C VAL A 395 -16.29 1.62 -1.47
N GLY A 396 -16.46 1.40 -0.17
CA GLY A 396 -17.77 1.45 0.46
C GLY A 396 -17.70 1.50 1.97
N TYR A 397 -18.85 1.78 2.57
CA TYR A 397 -19.07 1.62 4.00
C TYR A 397 -19.50 0.19 4.28
N MET A 398 -18.60 -0.54 4.95
CA MET A 398 -18.72 -1.95 5.27
C MET A 398 -19.44 -2.16 6.60
N TYR A 399 -20.38 -3.09 6.59
CA TYR A 399 -21.00 -3.65 7.76
C TYR A 399 -20.78 -5.17 7.77
N GLU A 400 -20.31 -5.72 8.88
CA GLU A 400 -20.12 -7.16 9.08
C GLU A 400 -21.37 -7.82 9.68
N THR A 401 -22.18 -7.04 10.39
CA THR A 401 -23.44 -7.50 11.00
C THR A 401 -24.56 -6.49 10.81
N ALA A 402 -25.81 -6.93 10.96
CA ALA A 402 -26.98 -6.08 10.77
C ALA A 402 -27.11 -4.99 11.86
N ASP A 403 -26.74 -5.33 13.09
CA ASP A 403 -26.76 -4.50 14.30
C ASP A 403 -25.60 -3.50 14.40
N GLN A 404 -24.59 -3.61 13.53
CA GLN A 404 -23.46 -2.68 13.52
C GLN A 404 -23.94 -1.25 13.18
N ALA A 405 -23.84 -0.34 14.14
CA ALA A 405 -24.25 1.06 13.96
C ALA A 405 -23.29 1.83 13.03
N GLU A 406 -21.99 1.84 13.38
CA GLU A 406 -20.97 2.62 12.68
C GLU A 406 -20.33 1.80 11.54
N PRO A 407 -20.25 2.33 10.31
CA PRO A 407 -19.59 1.63 9.20
C PRO A 407 -18.07 1.60 9.34
N VAL A 408 -17.45 0.61 8.73
CA VAL A 408 -16.01 0.61 8.47
C VAL A 408 -15.76 1.08 7.04
N TYR A 409 -14.98 2.15 6.86
CA TYR A 409 -14.56 2.58 5.53
C TYR A 409 -13.58 1.56 4.94
N GLU A 410 -13.98 0.89 3.86
CA GLU A 410 -13.12 -0.08 3.19
C GLU A 410 -12.90 0.32 1.73
N ALA A 411 -11.64 0.34 1.32
CA ALA A 411 -11.21 0.69 -0.02
C ALA A 411 -10.29 -0.40 -0.58
N LYS A 412 -10.52 -0.82 -1.82
CA LYS A 412 -9.70 -1.80 -2.54
C LYS A 412 -9.20 -1.19 -3.85
N GLY A 413 -7.89 -1.24 -4.07
CA GLY A 413 -7.22 -0.85 -5.32
C GLY A 413 -7.24 0.64 -5.70
N ILE A 414 -8.03 1.47 -5.02
CA ILE A 414 -8.09 2.93 -5.21
C ILE A 414 -6.97 3.65 -4.47
N GLU A 415 -6.77 4.94 -4.75
CA GLU A 415 -5.60 5.71 -4.33
C GLU A 415 -5.48 5.91 -2.82
N THR A 416 -6.55 5.68 -2.04
CA THR A 416 -6.50 5.80 -0.58
C THR A 416 -5.63 4.72 0.06
N VAL A 417 -5.46 3.56 -0.58
CA VAL A 417 -4.65 2.43 -0.07
C VAL A 417 -3.36 2.20 -0.87
N ARG A 418 -3.16 2.94 -1.96
CA ARG A 418 -1.94 2.81 -2.78
C ARG A 418 -0.82 3.69 -2.25
N ARG A 419 0.41 3.24 -2.46
CA ARG A 419 1.66 3.92 -2.01
C ARG A 419 2.41 4.65 -3.12
N ASP A 420 1.86 4.68 -4.35
CA ASP A 420 2.49 5.31 -5.51
C ASP A 420 2.18 6.81 -5.65
N GLY A 421 1.10 7.29 -5.00
CA GLY A 421 0.75 8.70 -4.88
C GLY A 421 1.42 9.41 -3.69
N CYS A 422 1.08 10.69 -3.51
CA CYS A 422 1.43 11.44 -2.30
C CYS A 422 0.26 11.42 -1.29
N PRO A 423 0.52 11.59 0.03
CA PRO A 423 -0.53 11.50 1.06
C PRO A 423 -1.70 12.48 0.86
N ALA A 424 -1.48 13.63 0.23
CA ALA A 424 -2.54 14.60 -0.09
C ALA A 424 -3.64 13.97 -0.95
N VAL A 425 -3.28 13.13 -1.93
CA VAL A 425 -4.24 12.46 -2.81
C VAL A 425 -5.12 11.51 -2.01
N ALA A 426 -4.50 10.64 -1.21
CA ALA A 426 -5.21 9.67 -0.38
C ALA A 426 -6.15 10.37 0.63
N LYS A 427 -5.64 11.36 1.37
CA LYS A 427 -6.42 12.12 2.36
C LYS A 427 -7.58 12.89 1.75
N MET A 428 -7.36 13.55 0.60
CA MET A 428 -8.41 14.29 -0.09
C MET A 428 -9.48 13.34 -0.64
N LEU A 429 -9.09 12.25 -1.30
CA LEU A 429 -10.02 11.28 -1.86
C LEU A 429 -10.86 10.62 -0.76
N GLU A 430 -10.23 10.16 0.32
CA GLU A 430 -10.95 9.58 1.46
C GLU A 430 -11.93 10.59 2.05
N LYS A 431 -11.52 11.84 2.28
CA LYS A 431 -12.42 12.84 2.87
C LYS A 431 -13.59 13.17 1.93
N VAL A 432 -13.36 13.24 0.62
CA VAL A 432 -14.42 13.43 -0.38
C VAL A 432 -15.41 12.28 -0.36
N LEU A 433 -14.93 11.04 -0.35
CA LEU A 433 -15.78 9.84 -0.34
C LEU A 433 -16.58 9.73 0.97
N ARG A 434 -15.98 10.06 2.11
CA ARG A 434 -16.71 10.13 3.38
C ARG A 434 -17.83 11.17 3.37
N ILE A 435 -17.55 12.38 2.89
CA ILE A 435 -18.60 13.41 2.75
C ILE A 435 -19.70 12.92 1.81
N LEU A 436 -19.35 12.28 0.69
CA LEU A 436 -20.32 11.71 -0.24
C LEU A 436 -21.20 10.65 0.44
N PHE A 437 -20.60 9.71 1.18
CA PHE A 437 -21.32 8.61 1.83
C PHE A 437 -22.15 9.07 3.04
N GLU A 438 -21.71 10.09 3.77
CA GLU A 438 -22.38 10.59 4.97
C GLU A 438 -23.49 11.59 4.65
N THR A 439 -23.29 12.46 3.66
CA THR A 439 -24.21 13.59 3.42
C THR A 439 -24.87 13.58 2.05
N THR A 440 -24.38 12.79 1.09
CA THR A 440 -24.88 12.74 -0.31
C THR A 440 -24.91 14.12 -1.01
N ASP A 441 -24.16 15.09 -0.48
CA ASP A 441 -24.23 16.50 -0.88
C ASP A 441 -22.97 16.92 -1.65
N VAL A 442 -23.12 17.02 -2.96
CA VAL A 442 -22.04 17.40 -3.89
C VAL A 442 -21.57 18.84 -3.65
N SER A 443 -22.41 19.72 -3.10
CA SER A 443 -22.03 21.11 -2.82
C SER A 443 -20.98 21.19 -1.72
N LYS A 444 -21.13 20.39 -0.65
CA LYS A 444 -20.13 20.27 0.42
C LYS A 444 -18.80 19.71 -0.11
N ILE A 445 -18.87 18.74 -1.03
CA ILE A 445 -17.70 18.18 -1.70
C ILE A 445 -16.98 19.27 -2.51
N LYS A 446 -17.71 19.99 -3.37
CA LYS A 446 -17.16 21.10 -4.17
C LYS A 446 -16.50 22.15 -3.29
N GLN A 447 -17.17 22.59 -2.22
CA GLN A 447 -16.61 23.56 -1.28
C GLN A 447 -15.31 23.06 -0.63
N TYR A 448 -15.27 21.79 -0.20
CA TYR A 448 -14.06 21.18 0.36
C TYR A 448 -12.92 21.15 -0.66
N VAL A 449 -13.18 20.65 -1.88
CA VAL A 449 -12.18 20.48 -2.94
C VAL A 449 -11.62 21.83 -3.39
N CYS A 450 -12.49 22.80 -3.69
CA CYS A 450 -12.08 24.16 -4.05
C CYS A 450 -11.21 24.81 -2.95
N ARG A 451 -11.56 24.61 -1.67
CA ARG A 451 -10.75 25.09 -0.54
C ARG A 451 -9.36 24.44 -0.51
N GLN A 452 -9.25 23.14 -0.78
CA GLN A 452 -7.93 22.47 -0.85
C GLN A 452 -7.11 22.98 -2.05
N PHE A 453 -7.74 23.20 -3.20
CA PHE A 453 -7.06 23.80 -4.36
C PHE A 453 -6.56 25.21 -4.06
N SER A 454 -7.37 26.06 -3.43
CA SER A 454 -6.92 27.39 -2.98
C SER A 454 -5.76 27.30 -1.99
N LYS A 455 -5.78 26.32 -1.06
CA LYS A 455 -4.68 26.10 -0.10
C LYS A 455 -3.37 25.70 -0.80
N LEU A 456 -3.44 24.83 -1.80
CA LEU A 456 -2.30 24.40 -2.61
C LEU A 456 -1.73 25.54 -3.46
N LEU A 457 -2.60 26.25 -4.19
CA LEU A 457 -2.22 27.40 -5.02
C LEU A 457 -1.60 28.54 -4.20
N ALA A 458 -2.08 28.75 -2.96
CA ALA A 458 -1.52 29.74 -2.04
C ALA A 458 -0.21 29.28 -1.35
N GLY A 459 0.29 28.08 -1.63
CA GLY A 459 1.51 27.55 -1.01
C GLY A 459 1.37 27.24 0.49
N ARG A 460 0.14 27.10 1.01
CA ARG A 460 -0.14 26.83 2.44
C ARG A 460 -0.39 25.35 2.73
N ALA A 461 -0.20 24.48 1.74
CA ALA A 461 -0.31 23.05 1.93
C ALA A 461 0.86 22.52 2.78
N ASN A 462 0.60 21.49 3.57
CA ASN A 462 1.67 20.82 4.31
C ASN A 462 2.59 20.10 3.32
N LEU A 463 3.87 20.44 3.33
CA LEU A 463 4.86 19.87 2.41
C LEU A 463 4.95 18.35 2.55
N GLN A 464 4.80 17.83 3.78
CA GLN A 464 4.81 16.38 4.05
C GLN A 464 3.78 15.62 3.22
N ASP A 465 2.59 16.21 3.03
CA ASP A 465 1.50 15.58 2.28
C ASP A 465 1.76 15.54 0.77
N LEU A 466 2.80 16.24 0.29
CA LEU A 466 3.14 16.37 -1.12
C LEU A 466 4.38 15.55 -1.50
N ILE A 467 4.96 14.82 -0.54
CA ILE A 467 6.09 13.93 -0.78
C ILE A 467 5.61 12.64 -1.45
N PHE A 468 6.13 12.38 -2.65
CA PHE A 468 6.04 11.06 -3.28
C PHE A 468 7.18 10.18 -2.80
N ALA A 469 7.02 8.86 -2.86
CA ALA A 469 8.11 7.92 -2.57
C ALA A 469 8.09 6.75 -3.55
N LYS A 470 9.19 6.52 -4.27
CA LYS A 470 9.33 5.43 -5.26
C LYS A 470 10.52 4.53 -4.93
N GLU A 471 10.36 3.23 -5.14
CA GLU A 471 11.41 2.24 -4.89
C GLU A 471 12.58 2.41 -5.86
N PHE A 472 13.80 2.38 -5.33
CA PHE A 472 15.04 2.33 -6.08
C PHE A 472 15.40 0.87 -6.40
N ARG A 473 15.53 0.52 -7.67
CA ARG A 473 15.81 -0.85 -8.15
C ARG A 473 17.31 -1.16 -8.37
N GLY A 474 18.21 -0.36 -7.79
CA GLY A 474 19.63 -0.41 -8.11
C GLY A 474 19.98 0.36 -9.38
N LEU A 475 21.27 0.62 -9.63
CA LEU A 475 21.72 1.38 -10.80
C LEU A 475 21.47 0.62 -12.12
N ASN A 476 21.67 -0.70 -12.10
CA ASN A 476 21.52 -1.58 -13.25
C ASN A 476 20.11 -2.14 -13.42
N GLY A 477 19.21 -1.93 -12.44
CA GLY A 477 17.84 -2.46 -12.47
C GLY A 477 16.86 -1.65 -13.33
N TYR A 478 17.36 -0.79 -14.22
CA TYR A 478 16.56 0.07 -15.08
C TYR A 478 17.04 0.01 -16.52
N LYS A 479 16.08 0.08 -17.46
CA LYS A 479 16.42 0.30 -18.87
C LYS A 479 17.19 1.63 -19.05
N PRO A 480 18.12 1.74 -20.01
CA PRO A 480 18.93 2.95 -20.20
C PRO A 480 18.11 4.25 -20.32
N THR A 481 16.93 4.18 -20.94
CA THR A 481 16.01 5.32 -21.18
C THR A 481 15.00 5.56 -20.05
N ALA A 482 15.13 4.87 -18.90
CA ALA A 482 14.15 4.96 -17.83
C ALA A 482 14.17 6.33 -17.11
N CYS A 483 13.05 7.05 -17.20
CA CYS A 483 12.82 8.33 -16.52
C CYS A 483 12.17 8.11 -15.14
N VAL A 484 12.93 7.62 -14.17
CA VAL A 484 12.44 7.32 -12.82
C VAL A 484 12.96 8.35 -11.81
N PRO A 485 12.10 9.03 -11.03
CA PRO A 485 12.52 10.04 -10.05
C PRO A 485 13.58 9.57 -9.05
N ALA A 486 13.44 8.34 -8.54
CA ALA A 486 14.40 7.74 -7.62
C ALA A 486 15.79 7.61 -8.27
N LEU A 487 15.87 7.17 -9.53
CA LEU A 487 17.12 7.03 -10.27
C LEU A 487 17.76 8.40 -10.59
N GLU A 488 16.96 9.37 -11.02
CA GLU A 488 17.45 10.73 -11.32
C GLU A 488 18.03 11.41 -10.07
N LEU A 489 17.37 11.29 -8.92
CA LEU A 489 17.89 11.83 -7.65
C LEU A 489 19.18 11.12 -7.23
N THR A 490 19.23 9.79 -7.29
CA THR A 490 20.45 9.03 -6.97
C THR A 490 21.62 9.45 -7.86
N ARG A 491 21.42 9.61 -9.17
CA ARG A 491 22.47 10.07 -10.10
C ARG A 491 23.03 11.44 -9.69
N ARG A 492 22.19 12.38 -9.24
CA ARG A 492 22.64 13.68 -8.75
C ARG A 492 23.37 13.58 -7.42
N TRP A 493 22.89 12.75 -6.49
CA TRP A 493 23.56 12.55 -5.21
C TRP A 493 24.95 11.95 -5.36
N LEU A 494 25.12 10.99 -6.27
CA LEU A 494 26.42 10.37 -6.56
C LEU A 494 27.46 11.36 -7.10
N GLN A 495 27.04 12.43 -7.79
CA GLN A 495 27.96 13.49 -8.21
C GLN A 495 28.54 14.28 -7.04
N THR A 496 27.80 14.36 -5.92
CA THR A 496 28.21 15.08 -4.71
C THR A 496 28.84 14.17 -3.66
N ASP A 497 28.33 12.95 -3.51
CA ASP A 497 28.74 11.96 -2.51
C ASP A 497 28.52 10.55 -3.09
N PRO A 498 29.60 9.86 -3.49
CA PRO A 498 29.53 8.50 -4.01
C PRO A 498 28.93 7.48 -3.04
N ARG A 499 28.91 7.77 -1.72
CA ARG A 499 28.33 6.87 -0.70
C ARG A 499 26.84 7.07 -0.51
N ARG A 500 26.25 8.11 -1.09
CA ARG A 500 24.81 8.43 -0.98
C ARG A 500 23.94 7.64 -1.96
N ILE A 501 24.23 6.36 -2.12
CA ILE A 501 23.44 5.44 -2.92
C ILE A 501 22.35 4.79 -2.05
N PRO A 502 21.05 4.87 -2.43
CA PRO A 502 19.99 4.16 -1.73
C PRO A 502 20.14 2.64 -1.86
N ARG A 503 19.63 1.89 -0.88
CA ARG A 503 19.57 0.43 -0.96
C ARG A 503 18.57 -0.02 -2.04
N CYS A 504 18.79 -1.19 -2.63
CA CYS A 504 17.79 -1.76 -3.54
C CYS A 504 16.48 -2.05 -2.77
N GLY A 505 15.36 -1.60 -3.33
CA GLY A 505 14.04 -1.60 -2.69
C GLY A 505 13.77 -0.42 -1.74
N GLU A 506 14.75 0.47 -1.50
CA GLU A 506 14.53 1.67 -0.70
C GLU A 506 13.61 2.66 -1.39
N ARG A 507 12.66 3.24 -0.65
CA ARG A 507 11.72 4.23 -1.20
C ARG A 507 12.33 5.62 -1.10
N VAL A 508 12.73 6.16 -2.24
CA VAL A 508 13.35 7.49 -2.35
C VAL A 508 12.25 8.57 -2.37
N PRO A 509 12.23 9.48 -1.38
CA PRO A 509 11.23 10.55 -1.32
C PRO A 509 11.57 11.70 -2.26
N PHE A 510 10.56 12.29 -2.90
CA PHE A 510 10.74 13.41 -3.82
C PHE A 510 9.52 14.34 -3.92
N ILE A 511 9.77 15.57 -4.36
CA ILE A 511 8.78 16.63 -4.57
C ILE A 511 8.97 17.22 -5.97
N ILE A 512 7.88 17.66 -6.58
CA ILE A 512 7.90 18.32 -7.89
C ILE A 512 7.74 19.82 -7.69
N VAL A 513 8.76 20.56 -8.14
CA VAL A 513 8.82 22.02 -8.03
C VAL A 513 8.48 22.69 -9.37
N ASN A 514 8.25 24.00 -9.35
CA ASN A 514 8.11 24.79 -10.56
C ASN A 514 9.43 24.87 -11.32
N GLY A 515 9.33 25.01 -12.64
CA GLY A 515 10.46 25.34 -13.48
C GLY A 515 10.00 26.09 -14.74
N PRO A 516 10.95 26.45 -15.61
CA PRO A 516 10.64 27.13 -16.86
C PRO A 516 9.64 26.33 -17.72
N PRO A 517 8.79 27.01 -18.53
CA PRO A 517 7.92 26.35 -19.48
C PRO A 517 8.68 25.37 -20.40
N GLY A 518 8.08 24.23 -20.72
CA GLY A 518 8.67 23.22 -21.61
C GLY A 518 9.70 22.28 -20.96
N VAL A 519 10.12 22.54 -19.71
CA VAL A 519 11.08 21.66 -19.03
C VAL A 519 10.43 20.31 -18.68
N PRO A 520 11.08 19.17 -19.02
CA PRO A 520 10.57 17.86 -18.65
C PRO A 520 10.40 17.71 -17.13
N LEU A 521 9.29 17.10 -16.70
CA LEU A 521 8.94 16.93 -15.29
C LEU A 521 10.05 16.27 -14.46
N ILE A 522 10.77 15.32 -15.05
CA ILE A 522 11.87 14.60 -14.38
C ILE A 522 12.99 15.54 -13.92
N ARG A 523 13.23 16.65 -14.64
CA ARG A 523 14.22 17.67 -14.25
C ARG A 523 13.73 18.57 -13.10
N LEU A 524 12.42 18.60 -12.86
CA LEU A 524 11.77 19.36 -11.78
C LEU A 524 11.64 18.57 -10.48
N VAL A 525 12.13 17.33 -10.45
CA VAL A 525 12.19 16.51 -9.24
C VAL A 525 13.29 17.03 -8.32
N ARG A 526 12.95 17.23 -7.04
CA ARG A 526 13.86 17.64 -5.96
C ARG A 526 13.67 16.76 -4.73
N SER A 527 14.71 16.64 -3.91
CA SER A 527 14.58 15.98 -2.61
C SER A 527 13.82 16.88 -1.62
N PRO A 528 13.07 16.32 -0.65
CA PRO A 528 12.38 17.16 0.35
C PRO A 528 13.33 18.05 1.15
N HIS A 529 14.56 17.57 1.42
CA HIS A 529 15.59 18.36 2.09
C HIS A 529 16.03 19.59 1.27
N GLU A 530 16.18 19.46 -0.06
CA GLU A 530 16.48 20.60 -0.93
C GLU A 530 15.37 21.66 -0.87
N VAL A 531 14.11 21.24 -0.91
CA VAL A 531 12.94 22.16 -0.88
C VAL A 531 12.80 22.84 0.49
N LEU A 532 13.20 22.18 1.57
CA LEU A 532 13.23 22.78 2.91
C LEU A 532 14.39 23.80 3.04
N ALA A 533 15.54 23.51 2.45
CA ALA A 533 16.73 24.36 2.52
C ALA A 533 16.67 25.60 1.61
N ASP A 534 16.04 25.50 0.43
CA ASP A 534 15.95 26.58 -0.55
C ASP A 534 14.51 27.13 -0.69
N GLU A 535 14.31 28.36 -0.23
CA GLU A 535 13.03 29.06 -0.30
C GLU A 535 12.62 29.46 -1.73
N GLY A 536 13.56 29.47 -2.68
CA GLY A 536 13.30 29.71 -4.09
C GLY A 536 12.56 28.55 -4.77
N LEU A 537 12.67 27.33 -4.22
CA LEU A 537 12.04 26.13 -4.77
C LEU A 537 10.56 26.06 -4.38
N LYS A 538 9.71 26.66 -5.22
CA LYS A 538 8.25 26.61 -5.04
C LYS A 538 7.63 25.34 -5.62
N ILE A 539 6.69 24.76 -4.89
CA ILE A 539 5.94 23.57 -5.31
C ILE A 539 5.14 23.85 -6.59
N ASN A 540 5.10 22.88 -7.50
CA ASN A 540 4.25 22.95 -8.69
C ASN A 540 2.79 22.59 -8.38
N ALA A 541 2.06 23.52 -7.77
CA ALA A 541 0.66 23.33 -7.37
C ALA A 541 -0.23 22.87 -8.55
N ILE A 542 0.00 23.39 -9.76
CA ILE A 542 -0.76 23.02 -10.96
C ILE A 542 -0.58 21.54 -11.29
N TYR A 543 0.66 21.04 -11.25
CA TYR A 543 0.94 19.61 -11.45
C TYR A 543 0.21 18.75 -10.42
N TYR A 544 0.31 19.07 -9.13
CA TYR A 544 -0.34 18.28 -8.08
C TYR A 544 -1.87 18.26 -8.25
N ILE A 545 -2.48 19.41 -8.54
CA ILE A 545 -3.93 19.50 -8.74
C ILE A 545 -4.34 18.70 -9.98
N THR A 546 -3.76 19.00 -11.13
CA THR A 546 -4.24 18.47 -12.42
C THR A 546 -3.80 17.03 -12.71
N LYS A 547 -2.62 16.61 -12.27
CA LYS A 547 -2.05 15.29 -12.59
C LYS A 547 -2.13 14.30 -11.44
N ALA A 548 -2.14 14.75 -10.19
CA ALA A 548 -2.17 13.85 -9.04
C ALA A 548 -3.55 13.77 -8.37
N ILE A 549 -4.23 14.90 -8.14
CA ILE A 549 -5.45 14.96 -7.32
C ILE A 549 -6.74 14.80 -8.13
N ILE A 550 -6.89 15.53 -9.23
CA ILE A 550 -8.12 15.49 -10.04
C ILE A 550 -8.41 14.08 -10.60
N PRO A 551 -7.45 13.33 -11.20
CA PRO A 551 -7.79 12.06 -11.85
C PRO A 551 -8.39 11.01 -10.90
N PRO A 552 -7.87 10.80 -9.68
CA PRO A 552 -8.50 9.92 -8.68
C PRO A 552 -9.88 10.41 -8.22
N LEU A 553 -10.09 11.72 -8.03
CA LEU A 553 -11.39 12.27 -7.64
C LEU A 553 -12.42 12.06 -8.75
N ASN A 554 -12.07 12.37 -9.99
CA ASN A 554 -12.98 12.23 -11.14
C ASN A 554 -13.36 10.79 -11.42
N ARG A 555 -12.47 9.81 -11.18
CA ARG A 555 -12.85 8.38 -11.29
C ARG A 555 -13.99 7.97 -10.35
N CYS A 556 -14.24 8.71 -9.28
CA CYS A 556 -15.38 8.50 -8.39
C CYS A 556 -16.54 9.45 -8.72
N LEU A 557 -16.24 10.75 -8.85
CA LEU A 557 -17.26 11.80 -8.93
C LEU A 557 -17.94 11.89 -10.30
N LEU A 558 -17.27 11.50 -11.39
CA LEU A 558 -17.92 11.44 -12.70
C LEU A 558 -19.02 10.37 -12.75
N LEU A 559 -18.93 9.33 -11.92
CA LEU A 559 -19.99 8.30 -11.81
C LEU A 559 -21.30 8.84 -11.23
N ILE A 560 -21.28 10.04 -10.63
CA ILE A 560 -22.45 10.77 -10.12
C ILE A 560 -22.66 12.10 -10.87
N GLY A 561 -21.99 12.31 -12.01
CA GLY A 561 -22.14 13.51 -12.85
C GLY A 561 -21.41 14.76 -12.36
N ALA A 562 -20.43 14.64 -11.46
CA ALA A 562 -19.65 15.76 -10.93
C ALA A 562 -18.23 15.80 -11.51
N ASP A 563 -17.88 16.86 -12.25
CA ASP A 563 -16.53 17.05 -12.82
C ASP A 563 -15.67 18.04 -12.04
N VAL A 564 -14.57 17.54 -11.47
CA VAL A 564 -13.62 18.36 -10.71
C VAL A 564 -12.76 19.24 -11.63
N ASN A 565 -12.60 18.90 -12.91
CA ASN A 565 -11.91 19.80 -13.86
C ASN A 565 -12.66 21.12 -14.01
N GLU A 566 -13.99 21.05 -14.13
CA GLU A 566 -14.85 22.24 -14.22
C GLU A 566 -14.76 23.08 -12.94
N TRP A 567 -14.75 22.43 -11.76
CA TRP A 567 -14.60 23.13 -10.49
C TRP A 567 -13.24 23.82 -10.36
N PHE A 568 -12.19 23.23 -10.92
CA PHE A 568 -10.87 23.84 -10.95
C PHE A 568 -10.78 24.98 -11.98
N ALA A 569 -11.40 24.83 -13.15
CA ALA A 569 -11.46 25.85 -14.20
C ALA A 569 -12.24 27.10 -13.75
N SER A 570 -13.36 26.89 -13.06
CA SER A 570 -14.20 27.95 -12.47
C SER A 570 -13.64 28.57 -11.19
N LEU A 571 -12.58 28.00 -10.62
CA LEU A 571 -11.97 28.51 -9.40
C LEU A 571 -11.38 29.92 -9.67
N PRO A 572 -11.78 30.96 -8.92
CA PRO A 572 -11.20 32.28 -9.08
C PRO A 572 -9.69 32.20 -8.83
N ARG A 573 -8.89 32.46 -9.87
CA ARG A 573 -7.44 32.54 -9.77
C ARG A 573 -7.07 33.86 -9.09
N LYS A 574 -7.38 34.00 -7.80
CA LYS A 574 -6.80 35.07 -6.98
C LYS A 574 -5.31 34.79 -6.93
N LEU A 575 -4.53 35.52 -7.72
CA LEU A 575 -3.08 35.59 -7.64
C LEU A 575 -2.70 36.11 -6.26
N LEU A 576 -2.69 35.23 -5.27
CA LEU A 576 -2.00 35.46 -4.01
C LEU A 576 -0.51 35.28 -4.31
N ILE A 577 0.07 36.23 -5.05
CA ILE A 577 1.51 36.43 -5.06
C ILE A 577 1.84 36.91 -3.66
N VAL A 578 2.11 35.98 -2.75
CA VAL A 578 2.83 36.28 -1.52
C VAL A 578 4.29 36.26 -1.94
N PRO A 579 4.95 37.41 -2.11
CA PRO A 579 6.39 37.39 -2.33
C PRO A 579 7.04 36.66 -1.14
N PRO A 580 8.03 35.79 -1.37
CA PRO A 580 8.77 35.17 -0.27
C PRO A 580 9.32 36.29 0.61
N VAL A 581 8.89 36.31 1.88
CA VAL A 581 9.08 37.47 2.77
C VAL A 581 10.57 37.73 3.03
N SER A 582 11.38 36.68 3.04
CA SER A 582 12.85 36.75 3.09
C SER A 582 13.47 37.49 1.89
N THR A 583 12.87 37.36 0.70
CA THR A 583 13.41 37.91 -0.55
C THR A 583 12.92 39.33 -0.79
N ALA A 584 11.67 39.63 -0.41
CA ALA A 584 11.19 41.02 -0.34
C ALA A 584 11.99 41.84 0.68
N ASN A 585 12.29 41.27 1.85
CA ASN A 585 13.11 41.95 2.88
C ASN A 585 14.56 42.17 2.45
N LYS A 586 15.20 41.20 1.78
CA LYS A 586 16.57 41.37 1.24
C LYS A 586 16.67 42.42 0.14
N LEU A 587 15.61 42.63 -0.64
CA LEU A 587 15.60 43.53 -1.79
C LEU A 587 15.10 44.94 -1.49
N ALA A 588 14.29 45.12 -0.45
CA ALA A 588 13.67 46.40 -0.15
C ALA A 588 14.56 47.34 0.68
N PHE A 589 15.52 46.84 1.48
CA PHE A 589 16.16 47.69 2.51
C PHE A 589 17.68 47.51 2.75
N ASN A 590 18.37 46.53 2.15
CA ASN A 590 19.84 46.43 2.28
C ASN A 590 20.55 47.11 1.09
N VAL A 591 20.60 48.43 1.07
CA VAL A 591 21.22 49.22 -0.01
C VAL A 591 22.72 48.91 -0.17
N GLU A 592 23.43 48.52 0.88
CA GLU A 592 24.89 48.33 0.83
C GLU A 592 25.35 46.92 0.45
N GLN A 593 24.50 45.88 0.57
CA GLN A 593 24.81 44.51 0.14
C GLN A 593 23.97 44.02 -1.06
N ALA A 594 23.02 44.83 -1.55
CA ALA A 594 22.18 44.48 -2.71
C ALA A 594 22.97 44.29 -4.02
N ASN A 595 24.18 44.82 -4.13
CA ASN A 595 25.00 44.69 -5.34
C ASN A 595 25.59 43.29 -5.56
N GLN A 596 25.50 42.35 -4.59
CA GLN A 596 26.03 40.98 -4.75
C GLN A 596 24.95 39.87 -4.81
N ALA A 597 23.70 40.15 -4.43
CA ALA A 597 22.64 39.15 -4.49
C ALA A 597 21.93 39.16 -5.86
N LYS A 598 22.29 38.24 -6.76
CA LYS A 598 21.63 38.08 -8.07
C LYS A 598 20.13 37.87 -7.91
N LYS A 599 19.33 38.82 -8.41
CA LYS A 599 17.87 38.66 -8.56
C LYS A 599 17.61 37.57 -9.61
N SER A 600 17.00 36.47 -9.21
CA SER A 600 16.78 35.26 -10.01
C SER A 600 15.35 35.08 -10.53
N THR A 601 14.36 35.82 -10.02
CA THR A 601 12.95 35.63 -10.42
C THR A 601 12.23 36.94 -10.70
N ILE A 602 11.32 36.97 -11.69
CA ILE A 602 10.50 38.16 -12.04
C ILE A 602 9.71 38.67 -10.82
N SER A 603 9.30 37.78 -9.90
CA SER A 603 8.65 38.16 -8.64
C SER A 603 9.46 39.12 -7.76
N GLN A 604 10.79 39.14 -7.91
CA GLN A 604 11.70 40.02 -7.18
C GLN A 604 11.74 41.45 -7.74
N TYR A 605 11.09 41.70 -8.88
CA TYR A 605 10.97 43.02 -9.52
C TYR A 605 9.62 43.69 -9.24
N PHE A 606 8.63 42.96 -8.68
CA PHE A 606 7.37 43.55 -8.25
C PHE A 606 7.53 44.19 -6.87
N SER A 607 7.43 45.53 -6.82
CA SER A 607 7.66 46.34 -5.61
C SER A 607 6.41 46.57 -4.75
N ALA A 608 5.22 46.19 -5.21
CA ALA A 608 3.98 46.35 -4.46
C ALA A 608 3.73 45.13 -3.57
N THR A 609 3.87 45.31 -2.25
CA THR A 609 3.55 44.29 -1.24
C THR A 609 2.22 44.62 -0.56
N ASN A 610 1.52 43.62 -0.01
CA ASN A 610 0.35 43.91 0.80
C ASN A 610 0.78 44.57 2.11
N CYS A 611 0.00 45.52 2.61
CA CYS A 611 0.23 46.15 3.90
C CYS A 611 0.36 45.10 5.00
N ILE A 612 1.42 45.19 5.79
CA ILE A 612 1.78 44.19 6.81
C ILE A 612 0.77 44.07 7.95
N ALA A 613 -0.04 45.12 8.16
CA ALA A 613 -1.21 45.12 9.05
C ALA A 613 -2.39 44.27 8.51
N ASN A 614 -2.24 43.63 7.34
CA ASN A 614 -3.24 42.79 6.68
C ASN A 614 -4.57 43.51 6.36
N CYS A 615 -4.56 44.83 6.14
CA CYS A 615 -5.76 45.60 5.76
C CYS A 615 -6.21 45.39 4.30
N GLY A 616 -5.50 44.55 3.54
CA GLY A 616 -5.81 44.21 2.15
C GLY A 616 -5.35 45.22 1.10
N ARG A 617 -4.81 46.38 1.51
CA ARG A 617 -4.27 47.41 0.60
C ARG A 617 -2.82 47.10 0.22
N GLN A 618 -2.41 47.47 -0.99
CA GLN A 618 -1.04 47.36 -1.46
C GLN A 618 -0.23 48.62 -1.12
N THR A 619 1.04 48.46 -0.79
CA THR A 619 1.97 49.53 -0.44
C THR A 619 3.40 49.12 -0.83
N LYS A 620 4.26 50.11 -1.08
CA LYS A 620 5.72 49.90 -1.23
C LYS A 620 6.48 50.13 0.08
N GLN A 621 5.86 50.81 1.05
CA GLN A 621 6.47 51.23 2.32
C GLN A 621 6.19 50.25 3.48
N GLY A 622 5.69 49.04 3.20
CA GLY A 622 5.32 48.04 4.21
C GLY A 622 3.99 48.31 4.92
N ILE A 623 3.71 49.58 5.27
CA ILE A 623 2.45 50.07 5.84
C ILE A 623 1.74 50.96 4.80
N CYS A 624 0.41 50.90 4.71
CA CYS A 624 -0.35 51.78 3.82
C CYS A 624 -0.71 53.08 4.55
N THR A 625 -0.93 54.15 3.79
CA THR A 625 -1.21 55.50 4.31
C THR A 625 -2.38 55.54 5.29
N GLU A 626 -3.38 54.67 5.13
CA GLU A 626 -4.52 54.57 6.06
C GLU A 626 -4.17 53.95 7.41
N CYS A 627 -3.35 52.89 7.38
CA CYS A 627 -2.89 52.25 8.61
C CYS A 627 -1.93 53.19 9.35
N GLU A 628 -1.16 54.00 8.62
CA GLU A 628 -0.29 55.03 9.20
C GLU A 628 -1.12 56.14 9.86
N ARG A 629 -2.26 56.54 9.29
CA ARG A 629 -3.21 57.48 9.92
C ARG A 629 -3.89 56.95 11.20
N GLN A 630 -3.84 55.64 11.47
CA GLN A 630 -4.39 55.01 12.67
C GLN A 630 -3.27 54.37 13.52
N PRO A 631 -2.37 55.17 14.12
CA PRO A 631 -1.12 54.66 14.70
C PRO A 631 -1.35 53.70 15.86
N GLN A 632 -2.24 54.04 16.81
CA GLN A 632 -2.54 53.18 17.97
C GLN A 632 -3.09 51.80 17.54
N ARG A 633 -4.02 51.77 16.58
CA ARG A 633 -4.62 50.53 16.09
C ARG A 633 -3.59 49.69 15.34
N THR A 634 -2.82 50.31 14.46
CA THR A 634 -1.79 49.61 13.67
C THR A 634 -0.69 49.07 14.58
N PHE A 635 -0.23 49.85 15.56
CA PHE A 635 0.73 49.41 16.57
C PHE A 635 0.27 48.16 17.32
N ILE A 636 -0.97 48.15 17.83
CA ILE A 636 -1.55 46.98 18.53
C ILE A 636 -1.62 45.76 17.60
N ILE A 637 -2.08 45.93 16.36
CA ILE A 637 -2.18 44.82 15.38
C ILE A 637 -0.80 44.22 15.10
N LEU A 638 0.22 45.06 14.89
CA LEU A 638 1.58 44.62 14.60
C LEU A 638 2.22 43.94 15.82
N HIS A 639 2.06 44.48 17.02
CA HIS A 639 2.53 43.83 18.26
C HIS A 639 1.84 42.49 18.51
N GLN A 640 0.52 42.40 18.33
CA GLN A 640 -0.21 41.13 18.46
C GLN A 640 0.27 40.11 17.43
N LYS A 641 0.51 40.53 16.18
CA LYS A 641 1.05 39.68 15.12
C LYS A 641 2.44 39.17 15.48
N MET A 642 3.32 40.05 15.95
CA MET A 642 4.67 39.71 16.41
C MET A 642 4.64 38.70 17.56
N ALA A 643 3.88 39.00 18.63
CA ALA A 643 3.73 38.11 19.78
C ALA A 643 3.11 36.75 19.42
N LYS A 644 2.25 36.68 18.39
CA LYS A 644 1.71 35.41 17.88
C LYS A 644 2.76 34.58 17.15
N ILE A 645 3.62 35.22 16.36
CA ILE A 645 4.71 34.55 15.65
C ILE A 645 5.75 34.01 16.64
N GLU A 646 6.21 34.85 17.56
CA GLU A 646 7.21 34.49 18.57
C GLU A 646 6.73 33.36 19.48
N ARG A 647 5.53 33.48 20.08
CA ARG A 647 4.94 32.40 20.89
C ARG A 647 4.77 31.11 20.09
N GLY A 648 4.35 31.22 18.82
CA GLY A 648 4.19 30.07 17.95
C GLY A 648 5.51 29.34 17.67
N TYR A 649 6.60 30.08 17.47
CA TYR A 649 7.93 29.49 17.29
C TYR A 649 8.46 28.87 18.59
N GLN A 650 8.33 29.58 19.72
CA GLN A 650 8.75 29.09 21.04
C GLN A 650 8.05 27.78 21.41
N LEU A 651 6.74 27.67 21.20
CA LEU A 651 5.98 26.45 21.48
C LEU A 651 6.49 25.27 20.65
N VAL A 652 6.79 25.49 19.36
CA VAL A 652 7.33 24.43 18.50
C VAL A 652 8.73 24.02 18.94
N GLN A 653 9.56 24.96 19.39
CA GLN A 653 10.87 24.66 19.96
C GLN A 653 10.76 23.83 21.25
N GLN A 654 9.82 24.16 22.14
CA GLN A 654 9.55 23.37 23.35
C GLN A 654 9.12 21.93 23.02
N ILE A 655 8.28 21.74 21.99
CA ILE A 655 7.91 20.39 21.51
C ILE A 655 9.15 19.63 21.02
N CYS A 656 10.01 20.27 20.23
CA CYS A 656 11.24 19.64 19.74
C CYS A 656 12.22 19.32 20.88
N GLN A 657 12.36 20.20 21.86
CA GLN A 657 13.19 20.01 23.05
C GLN A 657 12.70 18.82 23.89
N ALA A 658 11.39 18.75 24.15
CA ALA A 658 10.76 17.63 24.84
C ALA A 658 10.98 16.31 24.08
N CYS A 659 10.82 16.30 22.75
CA CYS A 659 11.02 15.12 21.93
C CYS A 659 12.46 14.59 21.95
N CYS A 660 13.46 15.47 21.97
CA CYS A 660 14.86 15.04 22.00
C CYS A 660 15.43 14.94 23.42
N GLY A 661 14.65 15.27 24.46
CA GLY A 661 15.07 15.22 25.85
C GLY A 661 16.20 16.19 26.23
N ARG A 662 16.38 17.30 25.50
CA ARG A 662 17.45 18.28 25.78
C ARG A 662 17.11 19.70 25.35
N VAL A 663 17.81 20.67 25.92
CA VAL A 663 17.74 22.10 25.59
C VAL A 663 18.90 22.48 24.65
N GLY A 664 18.69 23.47 23.79
CA GLY A 664 19.69 24.00 22.86
C GLY A 664 19.37 23.74 21.38
N GLU A 665 20.41 23.67 20.54
CA GLU A 665 20.23 23.38 19.12
C GLU A 665 19.91 21.89 18.87
N MET A 666 18.68 21.64 18.41
CA MET A 666 18.18 20.28 18.21
C MET A 666 18.74 19.62 16.94
N LYS A 667 19.05 20.40 15.88
CA LYS A 667 19.53 19.92 14.56
C LYS A 667 18.84 18.62 14.07
N CYS A 668 17.51 18.54 14.22
CA CYS A 668 16.72 17.38 13.79
C CYS A 668 16.22 17.56 12.35
N SER A 669 16.36 16.54 11.51
CA SER A 669 16.00 16.54 10.09
C SER A 669 15.05 15.40 9.70
N SER A 670 14.26 14.88 10.65
CA SER A 670 13.34 13.76 10.38
C SER A 670 12.18 14.19 9.46
N LEU A 671 12.21 13.75 8.19
CA LEU A 671 11.16 14.03 7.20
C LEU A 671 9.81 13.39 7.55
N ASP A 672 9.83 12.35 8.38
CA ASP A 672 8.63 11.64 8.83
C ASP A 672 7.94 12.34 10.01
N CYS A 673 8.58 13.37 10.58
CA CYS A 673 8.00 14.19 11.64
C CYS A 673 7.20 15.37 11.07
N PRO A 674 5.88 15.48 11.35
CA PRO A 674 5.08 16.63 10.89
C PRO A 674 5.57 17.96 11.51
N VAL A 675 6.16 17.91 12.71
CA VAL A 675 6.66 19.08 13.42
C VAL A 675 7.83 19.73 12.69
N LEU A 676 8.62 18.98 11.91
CA LEU A 676 9.72 19.53 11.10
C LEU A 676 9.21 20.63 10.16
N TYR A 677 8.12 20.34 9.44
CA TYR A 677 7.55 21.26 8.46
C TYR A 677 6.89 22.46 9.14
N VAL A 678 6.22 22.25 10.27
CA VAL A 678 5.65 23.34 11.07
C VAL A 678 6.76 24.25 11.60
N ASN A 679 7.83 23.66 12.13
CA ASN A 679 9.00 24.40 12.61
C ASN A 679 9.63 25.24 11.51
N GLU A 680 9.79 24.68 10.31
CA GLU A 680 10.36 25.41 9.19
C GLU A 680 9.47 26.60 8.77
N VAL A 681 8.15 26.42 8.74
CA VAL A 681 7.21 27.53 8.51
C VAL A 681 7.33 28.59 9.60
N LYS A 682 7.38 28.20 10.87
CA LYS A 682 7.50 29.14 12.00
C LYS A 682 8.84 29.86 12.03
N ARG A 683 9.92 29.19 11.66
CA ARG A 683 11.26 29.78 11.49
C ARG A 683 11.25 30.86 10.41
N ARG A 684 10.57 30.62 9.29
CA ARG A 684 10.37 31.60 8.22
C ARG A 684 9.47 32.77 8.65
N ASP A 685 8.39 32.50 9.38
CA ASP A 685 7.54 33.54 9.96
C ASP A 685 8.32 34.44 10.93
N LEU A 686 9.25 33.87 11.72
CA LEU A 686 10.08 34.61 12.67
C LEU A 686 10.97 35.66 11.99
N GLN A 687 11.44 35.42 10.76
CA GLN A 687 12.20 36.42 9.99
C GLN A 687 11.40 37.71 9.72
N GLN A 688 10.05 37.63 9.75
CA GLN A 688 9.19 38.79 9.57
C GLN A 688 9.17 39.70 10.81
N VAL A 689 9.48 39.14 11.99
CA VAL A 689 9.47 39.88 13.26
C VAL A 689 10.50 40.99 13.25
N GLU A 690 11.72 40.73 12.76
CA GLU A 690 12.77 41.75 12.66
C GLU A 690 12.31 42.93 11.78
N HIS A 691 11.64 42.63 10.67
CA HIS A 691 11.09 43.65 9.80
C HIS A 691 9.94 44.44 10.46
N ILE A 692 9.05 43.77 11.19
CA ILE A 692 7.98 44.43 11.94
C ILE A 692 8.57 45.35 13.02
N ARG A 693 9.61 44.92 13.74
CA ARG A 693 10.28 45.75 14.76
C ARG A 693 10.88 47.02 14.17
N LYS A 694 11.56 46.91 13.02
CA LYS A 694 12.12 48.07 12.30
C LYS A 694 11.02 49.05 11.87
N LEU A 695 9.94 48.54 11.25
CA LEU A 695 8.81 49.38 10.85
C LEU A 695 8.12 50.05 12.03
N LEU A 696 8.01 49.37 13.17
CA LEU A 696 7.50 49.97 14.40
C LEU A 696 8.39 51.13 14.82
N ALA A 697 9.70 50.93 14.93
CA ALA A 697 10.65 51.97 15.36
C ALA A 697 10.77 53.18 14.40
N GLU A 698 10.57 52.97 13.10
CA GLU A 698 10.67 54.04 12.10
C GLU A 698 9.39 54.89 11.95
N ARG A 699 8.22 54.35 12.29
CA ARG A 699 6.91 54.95 11.95
C ARG A 699 6.01 55.25 13.14
N PHE A 700 6.30 54.69 14.32
CA PHE A 700 5.52 54.86 15.54
C PHE A 700 6.46 55.00 16.74
#